data_AF-A0A0S8GBZ5-F1
#
_entry.id   AF-A0A0S8GBZ5-F1
#
_cell.length_a   1.000
_cell.length_b   1.000
_cell.length_c   1.000
_cell.angle_alpha   90.00
_cell.angle_beta   90.00
_cell.angle_gamma   90.00
#
_symmetry.space_group_name_H-M   'P 1'
#
loop_
_entity.id
_entity.type
_entity.pdbx_description
1 polymer ?
#
loop_
_entity_poly.entity_id
_entity_poly.type
_entity_poly.pdbx_seq_one_letter_code
_entity_poly.pdbx_strand_id
1 'polypeptide(L)'
;MKGSVLVIGAGISGMRATAELVQEGFKVFLLEQRPTIGGTMAQLDKMYPTNECATCTLLPKMLELTSNENVTLLAFSELKEVTGADGGFKVRLEKKVRYVDPTKCNACTECFPVCPVGAVPMEFNFGRGASKAIRFWSPFPPRKALIDPEACTYIREGKCGEGTEPLCAEACEPDAIDFSQKPAEVEIEVGSIILAAGAKEERGEPLARLGHGRLDNVLTSLEYERLLSGLGPTGGVVKRDDETVPHRVAWIVTEDFDSGGRPRSPTAFMSATSEALGTLERDAGAEAIVISGGPKLEGRGYEAFWNDARERGVQFTTASAAEVTQGPDGALVVSCQGGDRDEIEADMVVLSPPLVASKSMTDLAERLGIGLDDHGLPATPDAHPLKTTRKGVYLCGIAQGSKGIRESVIDACAAAAASAARLAGVRGTEITSPSPPELLPVTADDEAKTAVMICRCGANIAGVLDIQELADYVGTLPHVARVEITPFGCDGVKIKELLGSGEYNRLLVGACSPRTHEPLFQMYTEAGGLNRYLIEIVNLRNQCTWVHAHDKEGVARKARTLMRMGAARVALQEPLTGLSIPVTQSCLVIGGTPAGIACAAELGEMGYATYLAIAEDEPGAGLDANATRLLAPHLESMRESGNVTVYPRATIGQVQGFVGNYTAEVVTEGGSNQVEVGTIVIATRDKMGRPGGEEDYEHALYLTRDDDGFFVGALGNLNPLDFNTDGVFMCGSARDDTSAAWSMVSGEAAASRAAAIISHGEMAESPVVSCVVDENCDGCAYCIEPCPAHAITLIEYMKGKEIKKTVEANEALCKGCGSCMATCPKEGIFVHHFRPDHLRAMVDALLEVA
;
A
#
# COMPACT_ATOMS: atom_id res chain seq x y z
N MET A 1 -15.48 -7.72 -26.34
CA MET A 1 -15.19 -6.73 -25.29
C MET A 1 -13.69 -6.51 -25.25
N LYS A 2 -13.20 -5.41 -24.67
CA LYS A 2 -11.78 -5.20 -24.38
C LYS A 2 -11.42 -5.81 -23.02
N GLY A 3 -10.25 -6.41 -22.90
CA GLY A 3 -9.70 -7.03 -21.69
C GLY A 3 -8.88 -6.07 -20.82
N SER A 4 -9.15 -4.77 -20.95
CA SER A 4 -8.45 -3.71 -20.25
C SER A 4 -9.42 -2.79 -19.49
N VAL A 5 -8.93 -2.19 -18.41
CA VAL A 5 -9.72 -1.32 -17.53
C VAL A 5 -9.05 0.05 -17.41
N LEU A 6 -9.85 1.12 -17.44
CA LEU A 6 -9.39 2.46 -17.09
C LEU A 6 -9.74 2.75 -15.63
N VAL A 7 -8.73 3.07 -14.82
CA VAL A 7 -8.93 3.57 -13.45
C VAL A 7 -8.61 5.05 -13.42
N ILE A 8 -9.57 5.88 -13.03
CA ILE A 8 -9.47 7.34 -13.01
C ILE A 8 -9.21 7.81 -11.57
N GLY A 9 -8.03 8.37 -11.33
CA GLY A 9 -7.55 8.85 -10.04
C GLY A 9 -6.62 7.84 -9.37
N ALA A 10 -5.36 8.19 -9.17
CA ALA A 10 -4.34 7.30 -8.61
C ALA A 10 -4.09 7.56 -7.11
N GLY A 11 -5.17 7.79 -6.36
CA GLY A 11 -5.15 7.70 -4.89
C GLY A 11 -5.13 6.25 -4.40
N ILE A 12 -5.24 6.04 -3.09
CA ILE A 12 -5.18 4.68 -2.53
C ILE A 12 -6.24 3.75 -3.13
N SER A 13 -7.47 4.23 -3.34
CA SER A 13 -8.53 3.43 -3.97
C SER A 13 -8.21 3.04 -5.41
N GLY A 14 -7.77 3.98 -6.24
CA GLY A 14 -7.43 3.66 -7.63
C GLY A 14 -6.21 2.76 -7.75
N MET A 15 -5.20 2.96 -6.89
CA MET A 15 -4.04 2.08 -6.82
C MET A 15 -4.42 0.67 -6.34
N ARG A 16 -5.28 0.54 -5.34
CA ARG A 16 -5.77 -0.77 -4.89
C ARG A 16 -6.57 -1.48 -5.99
N ALA A 17 -7.53 -0.81 -6.61
CA ALA A 17 -8.31 -1.40 -7.70
C ALA A 17 -7.41 -1.84 -8.88
N THR A 18 -6.38 -1.04 -9.19
CA THR A 18 -5.37 -1.40 -10.21
C THR A 18 -4.61 -2.66 -9.79
N ALA A 19 -4.16 -2.76 -8.54
CA ALA A 19 -3.40 -3.90 -8.05
C ALA A 19 -4.23 -5.20 -8.15
N GLU A 20 -5.49 -5.18 -7.70
CA GLU A 20 -6.38 -6.35 -7.79
C GLU A 20 -6.59 -6.77 -9.25
N LEU A 21 -6.96 -5.84 -10.13
CA LEU A 21 -7.23 -6.15 -11.54
C LEU A 21 -6.00 -6.73 -12.27
N VAL A 22 -4.81 -6.25 -11.95
CA VAL A 22 -3.58 -6.76 -12.56
C VAL A 22 -3.24 -8.16 -12.05
N GLN A 23 -3.40 -8.41 -10.75
CA GLN A 23 -3.24 -9.76 -10.18
C GLN A 23 -4.24 -10.72 -10.84
N GLU A 24 -5.46 -10.27 -11.06
CA GLU A 24 -6.52 -11.01 -11.74
C GLU A 24 -6.35 -11.20 -13.26
N GLY A 25 -5.28 -10.68 -13.86
CA GLY A 25 -4.96 -10.89 -15.28
C GLY A 25 -5.59 -9.87 -16.24
N PHE A 26 -5.79 -8.63 -15.81
CA PHE A 26 -6.24 -7.52 -16.66
C PHE A 26 -5.15 -6.48 -16.88
N LYS A 27 -5.16 -5.88 -18.08
CA LYS A 27 -4.34 -4.69 -18.37
C LYS A 27 -5.04 -3.46 -17.81
N VAL A 28 -4.32 -2.60 -17.10
CA VAL A 28 -4.90 -1.40 -16.49
C VAL A 28 -4.25 -0.12 -17.02
N PHE A 29 -5.07 0.83 -17.44
CA PHE A 29 -4.67 2.20 -17.67
C PHE A 29 -4.98 3.01 -16.41
N LEU A 30 -3.96 3.50 -15.71
CA LEU A 30 -4.12 4.26 -14.48
C LEU A 30 -3.95 5.76 -14.77
N LEU A 31 -5.05 6.51 -14.77
CA LEU A 31 -5.09 7.93 -15.09
C LEU A 31 -4.93 8.79 -13.83
N GLU A 32 -3.97 9.72 -13.84
CA GLU A 32 -3.76 10.67 -12.76
C GLU A 32 -3.53 12.09 -13.30
N GLN A 33 -4.33 13.04 -12.81
CA GLN A 33 -4.27 14.43 -13.24
C GLN A 33 -3.00 15.15 -12.78
N ARG A 34 -2.42 14.74 -11.65
CA ARG A 34 -1.18 15.29 -11.09
C ARG A 34 0.06 14.59 -11.65
N PRO A 35 1.25 15.19 -11.50
CA PRO A 35 2.50 14.58 -11.97
C PRO A 35 2.87 13.25 -11.31
N THR A 36 2.36 12.95 -10.11
CA THR A 36 2.65 11.72 -9.35
C THR A 36 1.37 11.08 -8.81
N ILE A 37 1.41 9.76 -8.60
CA ILE A 37 0.34 9.01 -7.95
C ILE A 37 0.41 9.18 -6.41
N GLY A 38 -0.51 8.57 -5.66
CA GLY A 38 -0.48 8.53 -4.19
C GLY A 38 -1.66 9.20 -3.49
N GLY A 39 -2.45 10.02 -4.18
CA GLY A 39 -3.64 10.63 -3.57
C GLY A 39 -3.32 11.65 -2.48
N THR A 40 -4.29 11.87 -1.60
CA THR A 40 -4.12 12.62 -0.34
C THR A 40 -3.31 11.81 0.67
N MET A 41 -3.38 10.48 0.64
CA MET A 41 -2.64 9.59 1.54
C MET A 41 -1.13 9.82 1.48
N ALA A 42 -0.57 10.18 0.32
CA ALA A 42 0.85 10.54 0.18
C ALA A 42 1.24 11.82 0.95
N GLN A 43 0.29 12.67 1.31
CA GLN A 43 0.53 13.91 2.05
C GLN A 43 0.50 13.71 3.57
N LEU A 44 -0.05 12.59 4.05
CA LEU A 44 -0.17 12.26 5.47
C LEU A 44 1.16 11.78 6.07
N ASP A 45 1.36 12.02 7.37
CA ASP A 45 2.43 11.41 8.16
C ASP A 45 2.06 9.99 8.60
N LYS A 46 0.92 9.87 9.28
CA LYS A 46 0.40 8.63 9.86
C LYS A 46 -1.08 8.42 9.54
N MET A 47 -1.57 7.21 9.80
CA MET A 47 -2.95 6.85 9.54
C MET A 47 -3.61 6.28 10.78
N TYR A 48 -4.72 6.88 11.20
CA TYR A 48 -5.57 6.28 12.21
C TYR A 48 -6.26 5.01 11.67
N PRO A 49 -6.72 4.11 12.56
CA PRO A 49 -6.44 4.07 13.99
C PRO A 49 -5.18 3.26 14.31
N THR A 50 -4.48 2.71 13.31
CA THR A 50 -3.29 1.87 13.52
C THR A 50 -2.03 2.70 13.82
N ASN A 51 -2.08 4.01 13.59
CA ASN A 51 -0.95 4.94 13.72
C ASN A 51 0.26 4.54 12.86
N GLU A 52 0.02 3.81 11.77
CA GLU A 52 1.05 3.40 10.82
C GLU A 52 1.53 4.58 9.99
N CYS A 53 2.83 4.60 9.65
CA CYS A 53 3.37 5.60 8.75
C CYS A 53 2.78 5.47 7.35
N ALA A 54 2.08 6.49 6.88
CA ALA A 54 1.43 6.50 5.58
C ALA A 54 2.43 6.28 4.44
N THR A 55 3.60 6.91 4.54
CA THR A 55 4.69 6.77 3.55
C THR A 55 5.21 5.33 3.46
N CYS A 56 5.47 4.68 4.59
CA CYS A 56 6.00 3.32 4.62
C CYS A 56 5.03 2.30 4.02
N THR A 57 3.73 2.54 4.19
CA THR A 57 2.67 1.68 3.70
C THR A 57 2.34 1.94 2.22
N LEU A 58 2.38 3.21 1.79
CA LEU A 58 2.01 3.61 0.44
C LEU A 58 3.13 3.38 -0.59
N LEU A 59 4.38 3.70 -0.25
CA LEU A 59 5.49 3.71 -1.20
C LEU A 59 5.72 2.36 -1.90
N PRO A 60 5.69 1.21 -1.21
CA PRO A 60 5.83 -0.10 -1.86
C PRO A 60 4.77 -0.33 -2.94
N LYS A 61 3.52 0.05 -2.68
CA LYS A 61 2.41 -0.07 -3.64
C LYS A 61 2.60 0.85 -4.85
N MET A 62 3.11 2.06 -4.65
CA MET A 62 3.42 2.95 -5.77
C MET A 62 4.53 2.38 -6.66
N LEU A 63 5.56 1.78 -6.06
CA LEU A 63 6.67 1.16 -6.79
C LEU A 63 6.21 -0.09 -7.55
N GLU A 64 5.41 -0.95 -6.90
CA GLU A 64 4.78 -2.12 -7.52
C GLU A 64 4.03 -1.74 -8.80
N LEU A 65 3.13 -0.74 -8.73
CA LEU A 65 2.33 -0.34 -9.87
C LEU A 65 3.13 0.40 -10.95
N THR A 66 4.12 1.21 -10.58
CA THR A 66 4.93 1.97 -11.56
C THR A 66 5.95 1.11 -12.29
N SER A 67 6.25 -0.08 -11.77
CA SER A 67 7.16 -1.05 -12.40
C SER A 67 6.46 -2.21 -13.11
N ASN A 68 5.13 -2.31 -13.00
CA ASN A 68 4.36 -3.39 -13.59
C ASN A 68 4.06 -3.14 -15.08
N GLU A 69 4.44 -4.08 -15.94
CA GLU A 69 4.26 -3.97 -17.41
C GLU A 69 2.80 -3.96 -17.86
N ASN A 70 1.89 -4.51 -17.04
CA ASN A 70 0.45 -4.53 -17.29
C ASN A 70 -0.26 -3.28 -16.78
N VAL A 71 0.48 -2.33 -16.17
CA VAL A 71 -0.01 -1.02 -15.77
C VAL A 71 0.56 0.06 -16.69
N THR A 72 -0.31 0.71 -17.46
CA THR A 72 0.06 1.93 -18.19
C THR A 72 -0.30 3.15 -17.35
N LEU A 73 0.69 3.73 -16.66
CA LEU A 73 0.51 4.95 -15.88
C LEU A 73 0.42 6.18 -16.80
N LEU A 74 -0.75 6.81 -16.80
CA LEU A 74 -1.07 8.05 -17.52
C LEU A 74 -1.05 9.23 -16.55
N ALA A 75 0.09 9.46 -15.92
CA ALA A 75 0.29 10.58 -14.98
C ALA A 75 0.36 11.93 -15.72
N PHE A 76 -0.03 12.99 -15.04
CA PHE A 76 -0.14 14.34 -15.60
C PHE A 76 -1.02 14.42 -16.85
N SER A 77 -2.14 13.71 -16.81
CA SER A 77 -3.07 13.60 -17.94
C SER A 77 -4.51 13.80 -17.48
N GLU A 78 -5.36 14.36 -18.33
CA GLU A 78 -6.77 14.60 -18.04
C GLU A 78 -7.69 13.88 -19.01
N LEU A 79 -8.83 13.41 -18.50
CA LEU A 79 -9.89 12.82 -19.31
C LEU A 79 -10.55 13.91 -20.15
N LYS A 80 -10.61 13.82 -21.48
CA LYS A 80 -11.34 14.78 -22.33
C LYS A 80 -12.74 14.28 -22.67
N GLU A 81 -12.87 13.03 -23.07
CA GLU A 81 -14.15 12.47 -23.54
C GLU A 81 -14.19 10.95 -23.36
N VAL A 82 -15.37 10.41 -23.04
CA VAL A 82 -15.67 8.98 -23.08
C VAL A 82 -16.89 8.70 -23.97
N THR A 83 -16.67 8.01 -25.08
CA THR A 83 -17.72 7.51 -25.96
C THR A 83 -17.80 5.97 -25.90
N GLY A 84 -18.78 5.39 -26.57
CA GLY A 84 -19.02 3.95 -26.53
C GLY A 84 -19.86 3.50 -25.33
N ALA A 85 -19.86 2.20 -25.09
CA ALA A 85 -20.70 1.55 -24.09
C ALA A 85 -19.95 0.43 -23.38
N ASP A 86 -20.60 -0.14 -22.37
CA ASP A 86 -20.17 -1.31 -21.61
C ASP A 86 -19.46 -2.37 -22.47
N GLY A 87 -18.22 -2.70 -22.12
CA GLY A 87 -17.38 -3.66 -22.84
C GLY A 87 -16.53 -3.09 -23.98
N GLY A 88 -16.66 -1.80 -24.32
CA GLY A 88 -15.91 -1.15 -25.41
C GLY A 88 -16.04 0.37 -25.40
N PHE A 89 -15.51 1.01 -24.36
CA PHE A 89 -15.39 2.45 -24.26
C PHE A 89 -14.21 2.96 -25.07
N LYS A 90 -14.39 4.10 -25.74
CA LYS A 90 -13.30 4.87 -26.35
C LYS A 90 -13.04 6.10 -25.51
N VAL A 91 -11.81 6.25 -25.07
CA VAL A 91 -11.42 7.28 -24.12
C VAL A 91 -10.36 8.18 -24.74
N ARG A 92 -10.68 9.47 -24.83
CA ARG A 92 -9.73 10.51 -25.26
C ARG A 92 -9.17 11.23 -24.05
N LEU A 93 -7.86 11.35 -24.03
CA LEU A 93 -7.07 11.90 -22.93
C LEU A 93 -6.17 13.01 -23.46
N GLU A 94 -5.89 14.02 -22.64
CA GLU A 94 -4.87 15.02 -22.91
C GLU A 94 -3.71 14.84 -21.93
N LYS A 95 -2.51 14.60 -22.49
CA LYS A 95 -1.25 14.64 -21.75
C LYS A 95 -0.80 16.09 -21.64
N LYS A 96 -0.64 16.57 -20.40
CA LYS A 96 -0.12 17.92 -20.11
C LYS A 96 1.39 17.99 -20.38
N VAL A 97 1.88 19.21 -20.56
CA VAL A 97 3.28 19.48 -20.89
C VAL A 97 4.14 19.52 -19.64
N ARG A 98 5.09 18.59 -19.52
CA ARG A 98 6.10 18.59 -18.45
C ARG A 98 7.31 19.46 -18.78
N TYR A 99 7.53 19.71 -20.08
CA TYR A 99 8.81 20.18 -20.65
C TYR A 99 9.98 19.24 -20.36
N VAL A 100 9.68 18.02 -19.93
CA VAL A 100 10.62 16.96 -19.60
C VAL A 100 10.02 15.66 -20.09
N ASP A 101 10.72 14.94 -20.94
CA ASP A 101 10.35 13.61 -21.37
C ASP A 101 10.51 12.62 -20.20
N PRO A 102 9.41 12.08 -19.66
CA PRO A 102 9.47 11.16 -18.53
C PRO A 102 10.13 9.81 -18.89
N THR A 103 10.22 9.46 -20.17
CA THR A 103 10.88 8.21 -20.62
C THR A 103 12.40 8.33 -20.59
N LYS A 104 12.94 9.53 -20.85
CA LYS A 104 14.39 9.83 -20.79
C LYS A 104 14.87 10.27 -19.40
N CYS A 105 14.01 10.94 -18.62
CA CYS A 105 14.41 11.47 -17.33
C CYS A 105 14.78 10.36 -16.32
N ASN A 106 16.03 10.32 -15.87
CA ASN A 106 16.54 9.38 -14.86
C ASN A 106 16.46 9.92 -13.42
N ALA A 107 15.76 11.03 -13.19
CA ALA A 107 15.57 11.61 -11.86
C ALA A 107 16.87 12.02 -11.11
N CYS A 108 17.99 12.31 -11.79
CA CYS A 108 19.28 12.59 -11.16
C CYS A 108 19.35 13.90 -10.35
N THR A 109 18.45 14.87 -10.59
CA THR A 109 18.37 16.21 -9.96
C THR A 109 19.47 17.22 -10.32
N GLU A 110 20.42 16.89 -11.19
CA GLU A 110 21.52 17.79 -11.60
C GLU A 110 21.03 19.11 -12.24
N CYS A 111 19.84 19.08 -12.85
CA CYS A 111 19.21 20.26 -13.44
C CYS A 111 18.63 21.26 -12.41
N PHE A 112 18.46 20.87 -11.14
CA PHE A 112 17.85 21.72 -10.11
C PHE A 112 18.79 22.84 -9.61
N PRO A 113 20.04 22.58 -9.17
CA PRO A 113 20.91 23.60 -8.61
C PRO A 113 21.33 24.68 -9.63
N VAL A 114 21.37 24.34 -10.93
CA VAL A 114 21.70 25.30 -12.00
C VAL A 114 20.55 26.24 -12.34
N CYS A 115 19.34 26.00 -11.83
CA CYS A 115 18.19 26.86 -12.09
C CYS A 115 18.34 28.21 -11.35
N PRO A 116 18.38 29.36 -12.07
CA PRO A 116 18.60 30.66 -11.46
C PRO A 116 17.34 31.21 -10.78
N VAL A 117 16.18 30.59 -11.00
CA VAL A 117 14.93 30.97 -10.36
C VAL A 117 15.07 30.81 -8.85
N GLY A 118 14.55 31.80 -8.10
CA GLY A 118 14.52 31.78 -6.65
C GLY A 118 13.55 30.73 -6.09
N ALA A 119 13.13 30.93 -4.84
CA ALA A 119 12.20 30.04 -4.17
C ALA A 119 10.83 30.02 -4.88
N VAL A 120 10.46 28.86 -5.43
CA VAL A 120 9.11 28.60 -5.94
C VAL A 120 8.33 27.79 -4.90
N PRO A 121 7.16 28.25 -4.45
CA PRO A 121 6.32 27.51 -3.51
C PRO A 121 5.97 26.10 -4.00
N MET A 122 5.94 25.12 -3.10
CA MET A 122 5.60 23.74 -3.45
C MET A 122 4.10 23.46 -3.26
N GLU A 123 3.38 23.22 -4.36
CA GLU A 123 1.95 22.86 -4.34
C GLU A 123 1.65 21.62 -3.49
N PHE A 124 2.50 20.59 -3.56
CA PHE A 124 2.36 19.37 -2.76
C PHE A 124 2.38 19.64 -1.24
N ASN A 125 3.02 20.74 -0.84
CA ASN A 125 3.12 21.21 0.54
C ASN A 125 2.23 22.43 0.81
N PHE A 126 1.19 22.65 -0.01
CA PHE A 126 0.27 23.79 0.14
C PHE A 126 0.99 25.15 0.12
N GLY A 127 2.02 25.29 -0.71
CA GLY A 127 2.81 26.50 -0.84
C GLY A 127 3.95 26.63 0.20
N ARG A 128 4.07 25.67 1.13
CA ARG A 128 5.15 25.66 2.13
C ARG A 128 6.42 25.01 1.60
N GLY A 129 7.55 25.54 2.02
CA GLY A 129 8.85 25.16 1.49
C GLY A 129 9.10 25.72 0.09
N ALA A 130 10.37 25.69 -0.32
CA ALA A 130 10.82 26.28 -1.58
C ALA A 130 11.43 25.23 -2.50
N SER A 131 11.15 25.36 -3.79
CA SER A 131 11.79 24.61 -4.85
C SER A 131 12.25 25.54 -5.97
N LYS A 132 12.62 24.98 -7.12
CA LYS A 132 13.04 25.68 -8.33
C LYS A 132 11.96 25.61 -9.40
N ALA A 133 12.13 26.32 -10.51
CA ALA A 133 11.22 26.22 -11.64
C ALA A 133 11.22 24.79 -12.24
N ILE A 134 12.40 24.19 -12.39
CA ILE A 134 12.53 22.75 -12.67
C ILE A 134 12.60 21.97 -11.35
N ARG A 135 11.70 21.01 -11.15
CA ARG A 135 11.56 20.30 -9.86
C ARG A 135 10.86 18.95 -10.01
N PHE A 136 10.91 18.15 -8.95
CA PHE A 136 9.88 17.13 -8.73
C PHE A 136 8.65 17.77 -8.11
N TRP A 137 7.47 17.30 -8.50
CA TRP A 137 6.22 17.75 -7.89
C TRP A 137 6.08 17.29 -6.43
N SER A 138 6.49 16.04 -6.16
CA SER A 138 6.48 15.42 -4.82
C SER A 138 7.73 14.53 -4.64
N PRO A 139 8.04 14.08 -3.42
CA PRO A 139 9.12 13.12 -3.19
C PRO A 139 8.76 11.68 -3.58
N PHE A 140 7.58 11.42 -4.15
CA PHE A 140 7.08 10.09 -4.44
C PHE A 140 7.22 9.69 -5.92
N PRO A 141 7.23 8.39 -6.25
CA PRO A 141 7.25 7.92 -7.64
C PRO A 141 5.94 8.25 -8.39
N PRO A 142 5.97 8.32 -9.73
CA PRO A 142 7.16 8.37 -10.57
C PRO A 142 7.91 9.70 -10.41
N ARG A 143 9.18 9.64 -10.00
CA ARG A 143 10.03 10.84 -9.78
C ARG A 143 10.52 11.38 -11.11
N LYS A 144 9.64 12.00 -11.88
CA LYS A 144 9.98 12.64 -13.15
C LYS A 144 9.92 14.15 -12.97
N ALA A 145 10.99 14.83 -13.35
CA ALA A 145 11.05 16.28 -13.27
C ALA A 145 9.97 16.91 -14.15
N LEU A 146 9.58 18.13 -13.80
CA LEU A 146 8.76 19.00 -14.64
C LEU A 146 9.28 20.44 -14.51
N ILE A 147 8.94 21.28 -15.48
CA ILE A 147 9.21 22.70 -15.45
C ILE A 147 7.89 23.45 -15.25
N ASP A 148 7.88 24.31 -14.24
CA ASP A 148 6.81 25.28 -14.01
C ASP A 148 6.96 26.45 -15.00
N PRO A 149 6.05 26.58 -15.98
CA PRO A 149 6.16 27.62 -17.01
C PRO A 149 5.94 29.03 -16.47
N GLU A 150 5.24 29.20 -15.35
CA GLU A 150 4.98 30.51 -14.76
C GLU A 150 6.21 31.03 -14.00
N ALA A 151 7.00 30.11 -13.43
CA ALA A 151 8.25 30.42 -12.75
C ALA A 151 9.47 30.45 -13.69
N CYS A 152 9.47 29.68 -14.78
CA CYS A 152 10.63 29.52 -15.64
C CYS A 152 10.95 30.79 -16.46
N THR A 153 12.11 31.40 -16.20
CA THR A 153 12.57 32.58 -16.94
C THR A 153 12.89 32.29 -18.41
N TYR A 154 13.36 31.08 -18.75
CA TYR A 154 13.59 30.71 -20.15
C TYR A 154 12.30 30.67 -20.96
N ILE A 155 11.23 30.07 -20.42
CA ILE A 155 9.92 30.03 -21.08
C ILE A 155 9.32 31.43 -21.22
N ARG A 156 9.48 32.27 -20.20
CA ARG A 156 8.86 33.60 -20.15
C ARG A 156 9.62 34.67 -20.93
N GLU A 157 10.95 34.62 -20.91
CA GLU A 157 11.83 35.69 -21.39
C GLU A 157 12.77 35.23 -22.51
N GLY A 158 12.80 33.94 -22.84
CA GLY A 158 13.68 33.35 -23.84
C GLY A 158 15.14 33.19 -23.39
N LYS A 159 15.45 33.40 -22.10
CA LYS A 159 16.80 33.26 -21.54
C LYS A 159 16.78 32.90 -20.06
N CYS A 160 17.75 32.09 -19.61
CA CYS A 160 18.04 31.90 -18.19
C CYS A 160 19.56 31.85 -18.00
N GLY A 161 20.15 32.93 -17.48
CA GLY A 161 21.61 33.09 -17.42
C GLY A 161 22.16 33.95 -18.56
N GLU A 162 23.50 33.92 -18.74
CA GLU A 162 24.21 34.72 -19.75
C GLU A 162 24.29 34.04 -21.13
N GLY A 163 24.16 32.71 -21.18
CA GLY A 163 24.19 31.91 -22.40
C GLY A 163 22.87 31.93 -23.20
N THR A 164 22.90 31.36 -24.41
CA THR A 164 21.72 31.20 -25.27
C THR A 164 20.94 29.92 -24.96
N GLU A 165 21.60 28.91 -24.40
CA GLU A 165 20.98 27.63 -24.04
C GLU A 165 20.43 27.68 -22.60
N PRO A 166 19.33 26.95 -22.31
CA PRO A 166 18.82 26.85 -20.96
C PRO A 166 19.74 26.01 -20.06
N LEU A 167 20.20 26.59 -18.95
CA LEU A 167 21.14 25.98 -18.01
C LEU A 167 20.72 24.57 -17.54
N CYS A 168 19.41 24.34 -17.33
CA CYS A 168 18.92 23.04 -16.91
C CYS A 168 19.06 21.98 -18.01
N ALA A 169 18.89 22.35 -19.28
CA ALA A 169 19.07 21.47 -20.43
C ALA A 169 20.55 21.11 -20.61
N GLU A 170 21.45 22.09 -20.45
CA GLU A 170 22.90 21.85 -20.48
C GLU A 170 23.36 20.87 -19.39
N ALA A 171 22.73 20.91 -18.20
CA ALA A 171 23.00 19.97 -17.11
C ALA A 171 22.34 18.59 -17.29
N CYS A 172 21.45 18.41 -18.26
CA CYS A 172 20.67 17.18 -18.44
C CYS A 172 21.35 16.22 -19.42
N GLU A 173 22.27 15.39 -18.91
CA GLU A 173 22.96 14.38 -19.72
C GLU A 173 22.03 13.46 -20.54
N PRO A 174 20.87 12.98 -20.02
CA PRO A 174 19.95 12.15 -20.80
C PRO A 174 19.20 12.88 -21.93
N ASP A 175 19.39 14.20 -22.08
CA ASP A 175 18.65 15.04 -23.03
C ASP A 175 17.12 14.88 -22.91
N ALA A 176 16.66 14.95 -21.67
CA ALA A 176 15.25 14.77 -21.32
C ALA A 176 14.45 16.07 -21.34
N ILE A 177 15.08 17.24 -21.33
CA ILE A 177 14.39 18.54 -21.22
C ILE A 177 14.04 19.04 -22.62
N ASP A 178 12.75 19.24 -22.87
CA ASP A 178 12.23 19.68 -24.17
C ASP A 178 11.21 20.81 -23.99
N PHE A 179 11.66 22.04 -24.23
CA PHE A 179 10.85 23.25 -24.16
C PHE A 179 9.84 23.38 -25.31
N SER A 180 9.95 22.54 -26.35
CA SER A 180 9.05 22.55 -27.52
C SER A 180 7.82 21.66 -27.33
N GLN A 181 7.75 20.90 -26.23
CA GLN A 181 6.61 20.04 -25.92
C GLN A 181 5.28 20.79 -25.98
N LYS A 182 4.27 20.15 -26.57
CA LYS A 182 2.89 20.63 -26.64
C LYS A 182 1.96 19.60 -26.00
N PRO A 183 0.76 20.01 -25.54
CA PRO A 183 -0.24 19.06 -25.10
C PRO A 183 -0.50 18.02 -26.19
N ALA A 184 -0.57 16.75 -25.80
CA ALA A 184 -0.75 15.64 -26.74
C ALA A 184 -2.04 14.90 -26.42
N GLU A 185 -2.84 14.62 -27.45
CA GLU A 185 -4.01 13.77 -27.31
C GLU A 185 -3.63 12.30 -27.43
N VAL A 186 -4.23 11.46 -26.57
CA VAL A 186 -4.07 10.01 -26.60
C VAL A 186 -5.46 9.38 -26.58
N GLU A 187 -5.70 8.43 -27.47
CA GLU A 187 -6.91 7.62 -27.49
C GLU A 187 -6.59 6.20 -27.02
N ILE A 188 -7.43 5.66 -26.13
CA ILE A 188 -7.37 4.28 -25.66
C ILE A 188 -8.76 3.66 -25.74
N GLU A 189 -8.82 2.33 -25.87
CA GLU A 189 -10.06 1.57 -25.81
C GLU A 189 -10.03 0.65 -24.58
N VAL A 190 -11.09 0.64 -23.78
CA VAL A 190 -11.17 -0.15 -22.53
C VAL A 190 -12.53 -0.83 -22.39
N GLY A 191 -12.58 -1.94 -21.66
CA GLY A 191 -13.79 -2.71 -21.41
C GLY A 191 -14.66 -2.12 -20.30
N SER A 192 -14.02 -1.54 -19.28
CA SER A 192 -14.67 -0.97 -18.11
C SER A 192 -13.90 0.25 -17.59
N ILE A 193 -14.58 1.09 -16.80
CA ILE A 193 -14.03 2.29 -16.18
C ILE A 193 -14.33 2.26 -14.67
N ILE A 194 -13.33 2.57 -13.84
CA ILE A 194 -13.48 2.77 -12.40
C ILE A 194 -13.12 4.21 -12.06
N LEU A 195 -14.03 4.94 -11.44
CA LEU A 195 -13.82 6.30 -10.95
C LEU A 195 -13.42 6.27 -9.47
N ALA A 196 -12.15 6.57 -9.21
CA ALA A 196 -11.53 6.65 -7.89
C ALA A 196 -11.03 8.07 -7.53
N ALA A 197 -11.23 9.04 -8.44
CA ALA A 197 -10.96 10.46 -8.19
C ALA A 197 -12.10 11.05 -7.36
N GLY A 198 -11.82 11.94 -6.42
CA GLY A 198 -12.87 12.42 -5.53
C GLY A 198 -12.52 13.64 -4.70
N ALA A 199 -12.98 13.60 -3.45
CA ALA A 199 -13.09 14.75 -2.58
C ALA A 199 -11.75 15.45 -2.27
N LYS A 200 -11.84 16.73 -1.94
CA LYS A 200 -10.75 17.56 -1.42
C LYS A 200 -11.15 18.10 -0.06
N GLU A 201 -10.17 18.50 0.72
CA GLU A 201 -10.39 19.27 1.93
C GLU A 201 -11.20 20.55 1.63
N GLU A 202 -12.26 20.83 2.41
CA GLU A 202 -13.02 22.09 2.28
C GLU A 202 -12.10 23.29 2.54
N ARG A 203 -12.23 24.34 1.72
CA ARG A 203 -11.39 25.55 1.77
C ARG A 203 -12.20 26.78 1.39
N GLY A 204 -11.63 27.97 1.61
CA GLY A 204 -12.22 29.25 1.24
C GLY A 204 -13.06 29.84 2.37
N GLU A 205 -14.19 30.47 2.03
CA GLU A 205 -15.04 31.22 2.98
C GLU A 205 -15.41 30.45 4.26
N PRO A 206 -15.78 29.15 4.21
CA PRO A 206 -16.11 28.37 5.41
C PRO A 206 -14.97 28.32 6.45
N LEU A 207 -13.71 28.41 6.01
CA LEU A 207 -12.53 28.40 6.89
C LEU A 207 -11.98 29.81 7.16
N ALA A 208 -12.18 30.76 6.23
CA ALA A 208 -11.75 32.15 6.39
C ALA A 208 -12.41 32.83 7.60
N ARG A 209 -13.66 32.45 7.92
CA ARG A 209 -14.37 32.89 9.14
C ARG A 209 -13.64 32.49 10.43
N LEU A 210 -12.89 31.38 10.40
CA LEU A 210 -12.06 30.88 11.51
C LEU A 210 -10.59 31.31 11.39
N GLY A 211 -10.29 32.27 10.49
CA GLY A 211 -8.97 32.86 10.36
C GLY A 211 -8.05 32.21 9.33
N HIS A 212 -8.45 31.14 8.63
CA HIS A 212 -7.60 30.54 7.59
C HIS A 212 -7.30 31.54 6.46
N GLY A 213 -6.02 31.71 6.12
CA GLY A 213 -5.55 32.70 5.14
C GLY A 213 -5.64 34.16 5.59
N ARG A 214 -6.13 34.44 6.81
CA ARG A 214 -6.35 35.79 7.34
C ARG A 214 -5.56 36.06 8.63
N LEU A 215 -5.34 35.03 9.44
CA LEU A 215 -4.52 35.02 10.64
C LEU A 215 -3.31 34.09 10.42
N ASP A 216 -2.15 34.51 10.88
CA ASP A 216 -0.95 33.66 10.87
C ASP A 216 -1.14 32.46 11.82
N ASN A 217 -0.50 31.32 11.51
CA ASN A 217 -0.58 30.09 12.29
C ASN A 217 -1.98 29.45 12.41
N VAL A 218 -2.92 29.83 11.53
CA VAL A 218 -4.17 29.08 11.32
C VAL A 218 -4.02 28.22 10.08
N LEU A 219 -3.91 26.91 10.27
CA LEU A 219 -3.67 25.92 9.22
C LEU A 219 -4.88 25.02 9.01
N THR A 220 -4.96 24.40 7.85
CA THR A 220 -5.81 23.21 7.63
C THR A 220 -5.11 21.93 8.12
N SER A 221 -5.87 20.86 8.31
CA SER A 221 -5.38 19.52 8.66
C SER A 221 -4.32 19.06 7.68
N LEU A 222 -4.57 19.14 6.36
CA LEU A 222 -3.55 18.73 5.39
C LEU A 222 -2.31 19.65 5.36
N GLU A 223 -2.44 20.95 5.62
CA GLU A 223 -1.27 21.83 5.78
C GLU A 223 -0.43 21.44 7.00
N TYR A 224 -1.09 21.08 8.11
CA TYR A 224 -0.44 20.62 9.33
C TYR A 224 0.25 19.26 9.14
N GLU A 225 -0.39 18.31 8.47
CA GLU A 225 0.19 17.01 8.09
C GLU A 225 1.51 17.18 7.31
N ARG A 226 1.61 18.20 6.45
CA ARG A 226 2.87 18.49 5.76
C ARG A 226 3.96 18.93 6.71
N LEU A 227 3.67 19.70 7.78
CA LEU A 227 4.65 20.06 8.80
C LEU A 227 5.03 18.87 9.68
N LEU A 228 4.07 18.01 9.99
CA LEU A 228 4.26 16.82 10.82
C LEU A 228 5.08 15.74 10.11
N SER A 229 4.91 15.62 8.80
CA SER A 229 5.57 14.62 7.96
C SER A 229 7.09 14.79 7.91
N GLY A 230 7.82 13.68 8.11
CA GLY A 230 9.29 13.65 7.93
C GLY A 230 9.75 13.96 6.49
N LEU A 231 8.88 13.80 5.49
CA LEU A 231 9.11 14.22 4.10
C LEU A 231 8.50 15.60 3.80
N GLY A 232 8.10 16.32 4.85
CA GLY A 232 7.56 17.66 4.86
C GLY A 232 8.62 18.75 4.67
N PRO A 233 8.21 20.01 4.46
CA PRO A 233 9.12 21.14 4.32
C PRO A 233 9.95 21.42 5.59
N THR A 234 9.50 20.98 6.76
CA THR A 234 10.19 21.17 8.05
C THR A 234 10.89 19.90 8.55
N GLY A 235 10.91 18.82 7.77
CA GLY A 235 11.52 17.55 8.17
C GLY A 235 10.85 16.85 9.36
N GLY A 236 9.57 17.14 9.60
CA GLY A 236 8.77 16.54 10.66
C GLY A 236 8.86 17.23 12.02
N VAL A 237 9.54 18.38 12.10
CA VAL A 237 9.49 19.28 13.26
C VAL A 237 8.46 20.36 12.97
N VAL A 238 7.38 20.41 13.75
CA VAL A 238 6.33 21.42 13.56
C VAL A 238 6.88 22.78 13.98
N LYS A 239 6.86 23.74 13.05
CA LYS A 239 7.35 25.10 13.26
C LYS A 239 6.38 26.11 12.68
N ARG A 240 6.31 27.27 13.32
CA ARG A 240 5.67 28.48 12.81
C ARG A 240 6.55 29.12 11.72
N ASP A 241 6.00 30.10 11.01
CA ASP A 241 6.72 30.80 9.94
C ASP A 241 7.92 31.62 10.46
N ASP A 242 7.95 31.94 11.76
CA ASP A 242 9.07 32.58 12.47
C ASP A 242 10.13 31.58 13.00
N GLU A 243 10.07 30.31 12.56
CA GLU A 243 10.93 29.19 12.96
C GLU A 243 10.80 28.71 14.42
N THR A 244 9.86 29.26 15.19
CA THR A 244 9.60 28.81 16.57
C THR A 244 8.67 27.60 16.61
N VAL A 245 8.85 26.75 17.63
CA VAL A 245 8.02 25.55 17.85
C VAL A 245 6.78 25.95 18.65
N PRO A 246 5.55 25.67 18.16
CA PRO A 246 4.34 25.95 18.92
C PRO A 246 4.22 24.99 20.10
N HIS A 247 4.03 25.52 21.31
CA HIS A 247 3.87 24.71 22.51
C HIS A 247 2.42 24.28 22.69
N ARG A 248 1.44 25.17 22.46
CA ARG A 248 0.01 24.83 22.50
C ARG A 248 -0.61 24.84 21.11
N VAL A 249 -1.14 23.70 20.69
CA VAL A 249 -1.82 23.53 19.39
C VAL A 249 -3.27 23.11 19.63
N ALA A 250 -4.21 23.80 18.98
CA ALA A 250 -5.64 23.52 19.10
C ALA A 250 -6.24 23.11 17.75
N TRP A 251 -6.91 21.97 17.71
CA TRP A 251 -7.64 21.46 16.54
C TRP A 251 -9.12 21.78 16.63
N ILE A 252 -9.73 22.24 15.54
CA ILE A 252 -11.17 22.54 15.45
C ILE A 252 -11.79 21.64 14.39
N VAL A 253 -12.67 20.73 14.79
CA VAL A 253 -13.45 19.88 13.87
C VAL A 253 -14.58 20.70 13.26
N THR A 254 -14.38 21.23 12.05
CA THR A 254 -15.22 22.35 11.56
C THR A 254 -16.63 21.92 11.17
N GLU A 255 -16.81 20.69 10.70
CA GLU A 255 -18.12 20.15 10.29
C GLU A 255 -19.13 20.04 11.45
N ASP A 256 -18.65 20.12 12.69
CA ASP A 256 -19.48 20.10 13.90
C ASP A 256 -20.16 21.45 14.15
N PHE A 257 -19.58 22.52 13.62
CA PHE A 257 -20.02 23.90 13.82
C PHE A 257 -20.67 24.50 12.57
N ASP A 258 -20.31 23.98 11.39
CA ASP A 258 -20.96 24.29 10.12
C ASP A 258 -20.82 23.11 9.17
N SER A 259 -21.86 22.27 9.10
CA SER A 259 -21.87 21.13 8.20
C SER A 259 -22.32 21.50 6.79
N GLY A 260 -22.83 22.71 6.55
CA GLY A 260 -23.48 23.07 5.29
C GLY A 260 -24.65 22.13 4.91
N GLY A 261 -25.28 21.48 5.89
CA GLY A 261 -26.35 20.49 5.68
C GLY A 261 -25.86 19.07 5.34
N ARG A 262 -24.55 18.81 5.39
CA ARG A 262 -23.96 17.50 5.11
C ARG A 262 -23.99 16.58 6.35
N PRO A 263 -24.02 15.25 6.15
CA PRO A 263 -23.81 14.30 7.24
C PRO A 263 -22.40 14.43 7.82
N ARG A 264 -22.28 14.36 9.15
CA ARG A 264 -20.97 14.34 9.82
C ARG A 264 -20.23 13.03 9.51
N SER A 265 -18.94 13.13 9.18
CA SER A 265 -18.04 11.98 9.01
C SER A 265 -17.12 11.82 10.22
N PRO A 266 -16.70 10.60 10.61
CA PRO A 266 -15.66 10.42 11.64
C PRO A 266 -14.29 10.91 11.15
N THR A 267 -14.09 11.08 9.84
CA THR A 267 -12.78 11.38 9.22
C THR A 267 -12.10 12.62 9.81
N ALA A 268 -12.81 13.75 9.97
CA ALA A 268 -12.20 14.98 10.47
C ALA A 268 -11.81 14.86 11.96
N PHE A 269 -12.68 14.28 12.78
CA PHE A 269 -12.41 14.04 14.21
C PHE A 269 -11.23 13.08 14.42
N MET A 270 -11.17 11.99 13.64
CA MET A 270 -10.09 11.02 13.72
C MET A 270 -8.76 11.56 13.19
N SER A 271 -8.79 12.40 12.15
CA SER A 271 -7.59 13.10 11.64
C SER A 271 -7.04 14.07 12.68
N ALA A 272 -7.90 14.91 13.28
CA ALA A 272 -7.52 15.81 14.38
C ALA A 272 -6.89 15.05 15.56
N THR A 273 -7.50 13.92 15.94
CA THR A 273 -6.99 13.05 17.01
C THR A 273 -5.61 12.47 16.66
N SER A 274 -5.43 12.01 15.43
CA SER A 274 -4.16 11.45 14.94
C SER A 274 -3.05 12.49 14.89
N GLU A 275 -3.33 13.69 14.39
CA GLU A 275 -2.39 14.80 14.34
C GLU A 275 -1.99 15.28 15.74
N ALA A 276 -2.97 15.43 16.64
CA ALA A 276 -2.73 15.79 18.04
C ALA A 276 -1.82 14.78 18.73
N LEU A 277 -2.09 13.48 18.56
CA LEU A 277 -1.25 12.42 19.09
C LEU A 277 0.17 12.43 18.48
N GLY A 278 0.26 12.59 17.16
CA GLY A 278 1.53 12.68 16.44
C GLY A 278 2.39 13.89 16.85
N THR A 279 1.75 14.94 17.38
CA THR A 279 2.41 16.11 17.98
C THR A 279 3.07 15.73 19.31
N LEU A 280 2.33 15.09 20.22
CA LEU A 280 2.83 14.66 21.53
C LEU A 280 3.96 13.62 21.43
N GLU A 281 3.94 12.80 20.37
CA GLU A 281 5.02 11.85 20.08
C GLU A 281 6.34 12.51 19.71
N ARG A 282 6.30 13.72 19.15
CA ARG A 282 7.48 14.49 18.74
C ARG A 282 7.92 15.46 19.83
N ASP A 283 6.97 16.01 20.57
CA ASP A 283 7.19 16.90 21.69
C ASP A 283 6.26 16.54 22.86
N ALA A 284 6.80 15.82 23.84
CA ALA A 284 6.07 15.44 25.05
C ALA A 284 5.74 16.63 25.96
N GLY A 285 6.33 17.81 25.71
CA GLY A 285 6.01 19.04 26.41
C GLY A 285 4.84 19.82 25.78
N ALA A 286 4.45 19.48 24.56
CA ALA A 286 3.38 20.19 23.86
C ALA A 286 2.00 19.95 24.52
N GLU A 287 1.12 20.93 24.38
CA GLU A 287 -0.27 20.86 24.78
C GLU A 287 -1.15 20.71 23.53
N ALA A 288 -1.75 19.53 23.35
CA ALA A 288 -2.59 19.22 22.19
C ALA A 288 -4.07 19.14 22.59
N ILE A 289 -4.91 20.01 22.01
CA ILE A 289 -6.33 20.13 22.37
C ILE A 289 -7.21 19.96 21.13
N VAL A 290 -8.12 18.99 21.13
CA VAL A 290 -9.12 18.77 20.07
C VAL A 290 -10.47 19.33 20.51
N ILE A 291 -11.01 20.25 19.71
CA ILE A 291 -12.28 20.94 19.92
C ILE A 291 -13.30 20.42 18.91
N SER A 292 -14.41 19.86 19.40
CA SER A 292 -15.44 19.23 18.57
C SER A 292 -16.83 19.36 19.20
N GLY A 293 -17.88 19.02 18.47
CA GLY A 293 -19.25 18.86 18.98
C GLY A 293 -19.48 17.55 19.75
N GLY A 294 -18.41 16.80 20.04
CA GLY A 294 -18.44 15.49 20.68
C GLY A 294 -17.80 14.41 19.81
N PRO A 295 -17.35 13.30 20.44
CA PRO A 295 -16.57 12.27 19.76
C PRO A 295 -17.36 11.58 18.64
N LYS A 296 -16.66 11.27 17.55
CA LYS A 296 -17.18 10.54 16.39
C LYS A 296 -16.37 9.28 16.15
N LEU A 297 -16.87 8.18 16.69
CA LEU A 297 -16.15 6.91 16.83
C LEU A 297 -16.78 5.79 16.00
N GLU A 298 -17.58 6.15 14.98
CA GLU A 298 -18.17 5.17 14.07
C GLU A 298 -17.09 4.55 13.17
N GLY A 299 -16.56 3.39 13.58
CA GLY A 299 -15.58 2.63 12.81
C GLY A 299 -14.78 1.67 13.69
N ARG A 300 -14.36 0.54 13.12
CA ARG A 300 -13.64 -0.49 13.88
C ARG A 300 -12.33 0.06 14.45
N GLY A 301 -12.15 -0.05 15.76
CA GLY A 301 -10.95 0.40 16.48
C GLY A 301 -10.85 1.92 16.70
N TYR A 302 -11.85 2.72 16.30
CA TYR A 302 -11.80 4.18 16.50
C TYR A 302 -11.92 4.56 17.97
N GLU A 303 -12.78 3.88 18.73
CA GLU A 303 -12.89 4.09 20.17
C GLU A 303 -11.61 3.71 20.92
N ALA A 304 -11.00 2.58 20.59
CA ALA A 304 -9.74 2.15 21.19
C ALA A 304 -8.61 3.16 20.92
N PHE A 305 -8.52 3.68 19.69
CA PHE A 305 -7.54 4.70 19.32
C PHE A 305 -7.78 6.04 20.02
N TRP A 306 -9.05 6.46 20.13
CA TRP A 306 -9.40 7.68 20.86
C TRP A 306 -9.06 7.56 22.36
N ASN A 307 -9.31 6.40 22.96
CA ASN A 307 -8.92 6.13 24.35
C ASN A 307 -7.39 6.14 24.53
N ASP A 308 -6.61 5.51 23.62
CA ASP A 308 -5.14 5.58 23.63
C ASP A 308 -4.65 7.03 23.54
N ALA A 309 -5.22 7.84 22.64
CA ALA A 309 -4.85 9.24 22.49
C ALA A 309 -5.10 10.04 23.79
N ARG A 310 -6.22 9.80 24.47
CA ARG A 310 -6.53 10.42 25.76
C ARG A 310 -5.58 10.02 26.87
N GLU A 311 -5.28 8.72 26.99
CA GLU A 311 -4.35 8.20 27.98
C GLU A 311 -2.94 8.75 27.79
N ARG A 312 -2.58 9.05 26.54
CA ARG A 312 -1.29 9.64 26.15
C ARG A 312 -1.25 11.17 26.19
N GLY A 313 -2.34 11.80 26.67
CA GLY A 313 -2.35 13.23 27.02
C GLY A 313 -3.04 14.15 26.02
N VAL A 314 -3.65 13.64 24.94
CA VAL A 314 -4.49 14.48 24.07
C VAL A 314 -5.72 14.94 24.84
N GLN A 315 -5.93 16.25 24.89
CA GLN A 315 -7.08 16.84 25.56
C GLN A 315 -8.24 16.99 24.58
N PHE A 316 -9.46 16.66 25.01
CA PHE A 316 -10.66 16.84 24.21
C PHE A 316 -11.59 17.82 24.91
N THR A 317 -12.13 18.77 24.16
CA THR A 317 -13.12 19.74 24.66
C THR A 317 -14.34 19.70 23.74
N THR A 318 -15.51 19.56 24.35
CA THR A 318 -16.77 19.67 23.61
C THR A 318 -17.18 21.14 23.55
N ALA A 319 -17.64 21.61 22.39
CA ALA A 319 -18.21 22.95 22.22
C ALA A 319 -19.38 22.90 21.22
N SER A 320 -20.25 23.90 21.25
CA SER A 320 -21.33 24.05 20.26
C SER A 320 -21.02 25.09 19.18
N ALA A 321 -20.05 25.97 19.43
CA ALA A 321 -19.47 26.87 18.45
C ALA A 321 -18.02 27.20 18.83
N ALA A 322 -17.20 27.50 17.82
CA ALA A 322 -15.83 27.98 18.00
C ALA A 322 -15.58 29.21 17.12
N GLU A 323 -14.91 30.22 17.68
CA GLU A 323 -14.41 31.39 16.95
C GLU A 323 -12.92 31.55 17.23
N VAL A 324 -12.14 31.99 16.22
CA VAL A 324 -10.71 32.23 16.36
C VAL A 324 -10.44 33.72 16.21
N THR A 325 -9.83 34.29 17.25
CA THR A 325 -9.39 35.69 17.27
C THR A 325 -7.89 35.77 17.54
N GLN A 326 -7.30 36.93 17.29
CA GLN A 326 -5.91 37.20 17.61
C GLN A 326 -5.84 38.28 18.68
N GLY A 327 -5.15 37.99 19.77
CA GLY A 327 -4.89 38.90 20.88
C GLY A 327 -3.94 40.03 20.49
N PRO A 328 -3.82 41.08 21.34
CA PRO A 328 -2.97 42.25 21.08
C PRO A 328 -1.46 41.93 20.97
N ASP A 329 -1.03 40.79 21.52
CA ASP A 329 0.32 40.26 21.52
C ASP A 329 0.58 39.27 20.36
N GLY A 330 -0.42 39.02 19.52
CA GLY A 330 -0.36 38.09 18.39
C GLY A 330 -0.78 36.66 18.73
N ALA A 331 -1.12 36.34 19.99
CA ALA A 331 -1.58 35.02 20.40
C ALA A 331 -2.95 34.68 19.79
N LEU A 332 -3.16 33.44 19.36
CA LEU A 332 -4.48 32.99 18.89
C LEU A 332 -5.34 32.62 20.10
N VAL A 333 -6.60 33.05 20.11
CA VAL A 333 -7.57 32.68 21.14
C VAL A 333 -8.76 32.02 20.46
N VAL A 334 -9.05 30.78 20.86
CA VAL A 334 -10.23 30.05 20.45
C VAL A 334 -11.31 30.22 21.51
N SER A 335 -12.36 30.96 21.19
CA SER A 335 -13.54 31.11 22.05
C SER A 335 -14.52 29.98 21.77
N CYS A 336 -14.86 29.21 22.79
CA CYS A 336 -15.73 28.04 22.71
C CYS A 336 -17.05 28.33 23.41
N GLN A 337 -18.17 28.25 22.70
CA GLN A 337 -19.49 28.44 23.30
C GLN A 337 -20.05 27.11 23.79
N GLY A 338 -20.68 27.13 24.98
CA GLY A 338 -21.40 25.98 25.53
C GLY A 338 -20.52 24.75 25.82
N GLY A 339 -19.20 24.97 25.95
CA GLY A 339 -18.21 23.93 26.18
C GLY A 339 -17.63 23.91 27.59
N ASP A 340 -16.72 22.97 27.84
CA ASP A 340 -16.05 22.80 29.14
C ASP A 340 -15.02 23.90 29.45
N ARG A 341 -14.62 24.65 28.42
CA ARG A 341 -13.70 25.80 28.49
C ARG A 341 -14.28 26.93 27.64
N ASP A 342 -14.28 28.15 28.16
CA ASP A 342 -14.79 29.32 27.45
C ASP A 342 -13.77 29.88 26.44
N GLU A 343 -12.48 29.85 26.79
CA GLU A 343 -11.38 30.35 25.95
C GLU A 343 -10.15 29.45 26.04
N ILE A 344 -9.48 29.26 24.89
CA ILE A 344 -8.25 28.47 24.76
C ILE A 344 -7.22 29.31 23.98
N GLU A 345 -6.16 29.76 24.64
CA GLU A 345 -5.02 30.39 23.97
C GLU A 345 -4.18 29.33 23.25
N ALA A 346 -3.79 29.56 22.00
CA ALA A 346 -2.97 28.63 21.24
C ALA A 346 -1.86 29.36 20.46
N ASP A 347 -0.72 28.71 20.32
CA ASP A 347 0.37 29.16 19.43
C ASP A 347 0.05 28.87 17.96
N MET A 348 -0.79 27.86 17.72
CA MET A 348 -1.23 27.41 16.40
C MET A 348 -2.64 26.81 16.48
N VAL A 349 -3.47 27.12 15.49
CA VAL A 349 -4.81 26.52 15.34
C VAL A 349 -4.84 25.70 14.06
N VAL A 350 -5.34 24.47 14.16
CA VAL A 350 -5.50 23.55 13.03
C VAL A 350 -6.98 23.30 12.80
N LEU A 351 -7.49 23.74 11.65
CA LEU A 351 -8.85 23.48 11.21
C LEU A 351 -8.88 22.09 10.59
N SER A 352 -9.72 21.20 11.12
CA SER A 352 -9.96 19.85 10.60
C SER A 352 -11.31 19.83 9.87
N PRO A 353 -11.32 20.17 8.57
CA PRO A 353 -12.55 20.27 7.80
C PRO A 353 -13.00 18.93 7.19
N PRO A 354 -14.25 18.85 6.74
CA PRO A 354 -14.72 17.68 6.00
C PRO A 354 -14.09 17.62 4.61
N LEU A 355 -14.14 16.43 4.00
CA LEU A 355 -13.85 16.25 2.59
C LEU A 355 -15.10 16.58 1.75
N VAL A 356 -14.95 17.44 0.74
CA VAL A 356 -16.03 17.89 -0.15
C VAL A 356 -15.77 17.54 -1.61
N ALA A 357 -16.85 17.38 -2.39
CA ALA A 357 -16.75 17.19 -3.83
C ALA A 357 -15.96 18.34 -4.48
N SER A 358 -14.99 18.02 -5.34
CA SER A 358 -14.26 19.04 -6.07
C SER A 358 -15.00 19.41 -7.36
N LYS A 359 -14.83 20.64 -7.88
CA LYS A 359 -15.33 21.02 -9.21
C LYS A 359 -14.96 20.02 -10.31
N SER A 360 -13.79 19.40 -10.18
CA SER A 360 -13.32 18.36 -11.08
C SER A 360 -14.21 17.11 -11.08
N MET A 361 -14.92 16.79 -9.99
CA MET A 361 -15.84 15.66 -9.95
C MET A 361 -17.04 15.89 -10.87
N THR A 362 -17.65 17.07 -10.81
CA THR A 362 -18.77 17.44 -11.69
C THR A 362 -18.36 17.35 -13.16
N ASP A 363 -17.21 17.92 -13.50
CA ASP A 363 -16.66 17.87 -14.87
C ASP A 363 -16.36 16.42 -15.31
N LEU A 364 -15.85 15.57 -14.41
CA LEU A 364 -15.59 14.15 -14.70
C LEU A 364 -16.90 13.38 -14.89
N ALA A 365 -17.91 13.63 -14.06
CA ALA A 365 -19.22 12.99 -14.17
C ALA A 365 -19.90 13.30 -15.50
N GLU A 366 -19.84 14.56 -15.94
CA GLU A 366 -20.33 14.98 -17.26
C GLU A 366 -19.59 14.26 -18.40
N ARG A 367 -18.24 14.24 -18.36
CA ARG A 367 -17.41 13.56 -19.39
C ARG A 367 -17.63 12.05 -19.41
N LEU A 368 -17.96 11.45 -18.27
CA LEU A 368 -18.30 10.04 -18.12
C LEU A 368 -19.77 9.75 -18.42
N GLY A 369 -20.62 10.77 -18.59
CA GLY A 369 -22.05 10.59 -18.81
C GLY A 369 -22.76 9.88 -17.65
N ILE A 370 -22.36 10.18 -16.40
CA ILE A 370 -22.99 9.65 -15.18
C ILE A 370 -23.78 10.74 -14.47
N GLY A 371 -24.88 10.37 -13.81
CA GLY A 371 -25.70 11.29 -13.03
C GLY A 371 -25.01 11.71 -11.73
N LEU A 372 -25.43 12.85 -11.18
CA LEU A 372 -25.03 13.34 -9.87
C LEU A 372 -26.23 13.39 -8.92
N ASP A 373 -25.97 13.28 -7.62
CA ASP A 373 -26.93 13.50 -6.54
C ASP A 373 -27.07 14.99 -6.18
N ASP A 374 -27.91 15.29 -5.20
CA ASP A 374 -28.18 16.66 -4.73
C ASP A 374 -26.95 17.34 -4.07
N HIS A 375 -25.89 16.57 -3.78
CA HIS A 375 -24.63 17.05 -3.23
C HIS A 375 -23.52 17.17 -4.28
N GLY A 376 -23.81 16.87 -5.55
CA GLY A 376 -22.85 16.93 -6.66
C GLY A 376 -21.87 15.75 -6.68
N LEU A 377 -22.20 14.64 -6.02
CA LEU A 377 -21.47 13.38 -6.08
C LEU A 377 -22.14 12.41 -7.07
N PRO A 378 -21.43 11.44 -7.66
CA PRO A 378 -22.01 10.46 -8.56
C PRO A 378 -23.21 9.71 -7.97
N ALA A 379 -24.32 9.69 -8.70
CA ALA A 379 -25.57 9.04 -8.30
C ALA A 379 -25.54 7.52 -8.50
N THR A 380 -26.18 6.79 -7.58
CA THR A 380 -26.28 5.33 -7.57
C THR A 380 -27.75 4.87 -7.71
N PRO A 381 -28.21 4.43 -8.89
CA PRO A 381 -29.65 4.26 -9.19
C PRO A 381 -30.33 3.04 -8.52
N ASP A 382 -29.59 1.99 -8.20
CA ASP A 382 -30.16 0.69 -7.78
C ASP A 382 -29.90 0.34 -6.30
N ALA A 383 -29.62 1.33 -5.46
CA ALA A 383 -29.19 1.17 -4.05
C ALA A 383 -27.85 0.41 -3.86
N HIS A 384 -27.17 0.04 -4.95
CA HIS A 384 -25.82 -0.49 -4.91
C HIS A 384 -24.80 0.66 -4.78
N PRO A 385 -23.99 0.73 -3.72
CA PRO A 385 -23.14 1.90 -3.43
C PRO A 385 -22.08 2.22 -4.50
N LEU A 386 -21.63 1.21 -5.24
CA LEU A 386 -20.52 1.35 -6.20
C LEU A 386 -20.93 1.44 -7.68
N LYS A 387 -22.21 1.24 -8.02
CA LYS A 387 -22.68 1.21 -9.43
C LYS A 387 -23.19 2.60 -9.82
N THR A 388 -22.72 3.11 -10.96
CA THR A 388 -23.20 4.40 -11.50
C THR A 388 -24.45 4.21 -12.36
N THR A 389 -25.02 5.32 -12.81
CA THR A 389 -26.08 5.34 -13.84
C THR A 389 -25.63 4.86 -15.22
N ARG A 390 -24.33 4.63 -15.44
CA ARG A 390 -23.79 4.13 -16.72
C ARG A 390 -23.19 2.74 -16.51
N LYS A 391 -23.80 1.73 -17.13
CA LYS A 391 -23.32 0.33 -17.08
C LYS A 391 -21.86 0.25 -17.53
N GLY A 392 -21.05 -0.54 -16.81
CA GLY A 392 -19.61 -0.71 -17.05
C GLY A 392 -18.73 0.39 -16.43
N VAL A 393 -19.33 1.39 -15.76
CA VAL A 393 -18.65 2.45 -15.00
C VAL A 393 -18.96 2.31 -13.50
N TYR A 394 -17.92 2.16 -12.69
CA TYR A 394 -18.00 1.90 -11.25
C TYR A 394 -17.34 3.03 -10.43
N LEU A 395 -17.69 3.13 -9.14
CA LEU A 395 -17.18 4.12 -8.20
C LEU A 395 -16.41 3.43 -7.07
N CYS A 396 -15.35 4.05 -6.56
CA CYS A 396 -14.76 3.63 -5.29
C CYS A 396 -14.15 4.78 -4.49
N GLY A 397 -13.99 4.57 -3.19
CA GLY A 397 -13.34 5.52 -2.29
C GLY A 397 -14.14 6.80 -2.11
N ILE A 398 -13.41 7.89 -1.92
CA ILE A 398 -13.99 9.21 -1.65
C ILE A 398 -14.71 9.84 -2.85
N ALA A 399 -14.79 9.14 -3.99
CA ALA A 399 -15.67 9.52 -5.10
C ALA A 399 -17.14 9.51 -4.70
N GLN A 400 -17.52 8.70 -3.71
CA GLN A 400 -18.89 8.56 -3.19
C GLN A 400 -19.18 9.43 -1.95
N GLY A 401 -18.18 10.13 -1.42
CA GLY A 401 -18.29 10.89 -0.17
C GLY A 401 -17.18 10.57 0.85
N SER A 402 -17.15 11.35 1.92
CA SER A 402 -16.09 11.28 2.95
C SER A 402 -16.07 9.94 3.67
N LYS A 403 -14.90 9.28 3.69
CA LYS A 403 -14.67 7.99 4.35
C LYS A 403 -13.18 7.77 4.66
N GLY A 404 -12.90 6.83 5.56
CA GLY A 404 -11.54 6.45 5.94
C GLY A 404 -10.81 5.64 4.87
N ILE A 405 -9.52 5.38 5.12
CA ILE A 405 -8.66 4.62 4.20
C ILE A 405 -9.13 3.16 4.08
N ARG A 406 -9.57 2.54 5.17
CA ARG A 406 -10.00 1.14 5.18
C ARG A 406 -11.23 0.93 4.32
N GLU A 407 -12.24 1.77 4.48
CA GLU A 407 -13.47 1.72 3.69
C GLU A 407 -13.15 2.02 2.21
N SER A 408 -12.25 2.98 1.96
CA SER A 408 -11.77 3.30 0.61
C SER A 408 -11.06 2.15 -0.09
N VAL A 409 -10.38 1.28 0.65
CA VAL A 409 -9.73 0.06 0.15
C VAL A 409 -10.75 -1.04 -0.12
N ILE A 410 -11.76 -1.22 0.74
CA ILE A 410 -12.86 -2.18 0.54
C ILE A 410 -13.62 -1.84 -0.75
N ASP A 411 -14.01 -0.57 -0.93
CA ASP A 411 -14.68 -0.12 -2.17
C ASP A 411 -13.86 -0.41 -3.41
N ALA A 412 -12.55 -0.23 -3.32
CA ALA A 412 -11.64 -0.41 -4.45
C ALA A 412 -11.56 -1.88 -4.89
N CYS A 413 -11.48 -2.80 -3.92
CA CYS A 413 -11.55 -4.24 -4.19
C CYS A 413 -12.91 -4.62 -4.78
N ALA A 414 -14.02 -4.11 -4.25
CA ALA A 414 -15.35 -4.42 -4.77
C ALA A 414 -15.58 -3.86 -6.19
N ALA A 415 -15.11 -2.64 -6.48
CA ALA A 415 -15.16 -2.08 -7.82
C ALA A 415 -14.27 -2.85 -8.81
N ALA A 416 -13.12 -3.37 -8.36
CA ALA A 416 -12.29 -4.28 -9.14
C ALA A 416 -13.04 -5.59 -9.41
N ALA A 417 -13.70 -6.17 -8.40
CA ALA A 417 -14.51 -7.37 -8.52
C ALA A 417 -15.56 -7.21 -9.63
N ALA A 418 -16.41 -6.18 -9.50
CA ALA A 418 -17.49 -5.88 -10.44
C ALA A 418 -16.98 -5.64 -11.89
N SER A 419 -15.77 -5.11 -12.03
CA SER A 419 -15.12 -4.93 -13.33
C SER A 419 -14.61 -6.26 -13.88
N ALA A 420 -13.96 -7.07 -13.05
CA ALA A 420 -13.40 -8.37 -13.41
C ALA A 420 -14.49 -9.41 -13.74
N ALA A 421 -15.58 -9.50 -12.97
CA ALA A 421 -16.74 -10.33 -13.29
C ALA A 421 -17.33 -9.95 -14.65
N ARG A 422 -17.53 -8.64 -14.87
CA ARG A 422 -18.08 -8.13 -16.13
C ARG A 422 -17.19 -8.46 -17.33
N LEU A 423 -15.88 -8.52 -17.15
CA LEU A 423 -14.88 -8.75 -18.19
C LEU A 423 -14.29 -10.18 -18.18
N ALA A 424 -14.87 -11.11 -17.41
CA ALA A 424 -14.32 -12.46 -17.21
C ALA A 424 -14.01 -13.19 -18.52
N GLY A 425 -14.90 -13.10 -19.51
CA GLY A 425 -14.74 -13.74 -20.82
C GLY A 425 -13.63 -13.18 -21.71
N VAL A 426 -12.97 -12.09 -21.31
CA VAL A 426 -11.82 -11.48 -22.01
C VAL A 426 -10.61 -11.28 -21.09
N ARG A 427 -10.62 -11.90 -19.90
CA ARG A 427 -9.48 -11.94 -18.97
C ARG A 427 -8.24 -12.49 -19.69
N GLY A 428 -7.08 -11.89 -19.45
CA GLY A 428 -5.80 -12.30 -20.04
C GLY A 428 -5.60 -11.95 -21.52
N THR A 429 -6.58 -11.34 -22.21
CA THR A 429 -6.46 -11.07 -23.65
C THR A 429 -5.56 -9.89 -24.03
N GLU A 430 -5.27 -9.01 -23.07
CA GLU A 430 -4.45 -7.80 -23.29
C GLU A 430 -3.22 -7.69 -22.38
N ILE A 431 -3.02 -8.67 -21.47
CA ILE A 431 -1.83 -8.68 -20.61
C ILE A 431 -0.61 -9.16 -21.40
N THR A 432 0.55 -8.69 -20.98
CA THR A 432 1.85 -9.20 -21.40
C THR A 432 2.35 -10.15 -20.31
N SER A 433 2.67 -11.37 -20.70
CA SER A 433 3.42 -12.29 -19.84
C SER A 433 4.90 -11.93 -19.97
N PRO A 434 5.58 -11.49 -18.89
CA PRO A 434 7.02 -11.28 -18.95
C PRO A 434 7.69 -12.61 -19.31
N SER A 435 8.59 -12.59 -20.30
CA SER A 435 9.44 -13.75 -20.56
C SER A 435 10.38 -13.92 -19.37
N PRO A 436 10.55 -15.13 -18.81
CA PRO A 436 11.53 -15.35 -17.75
C PRO A 436 12.91 -14.87 -18.24
N PRO A 437 13.63 -14.04 -17.47
CA PRO A 437 14.95 -13.59 -17.89
C PRO A 437 15.89 -14.79 -18.00
N GLU A 438 16.78 -14.76 -19.00
CA GLU A 438 17.86 -15.73 -19.09
C GLU A 438 18.86 -15.46 -17.96
N LEU A 439 18.90 -16.35 -16.96
CA LEU A 439 19.74 -16.19 -15.80
C LEU A 439 21.13 -16.81 -16.04
N LEU A 440 22.18 -16.13 -15.57
CA LEU A 440 23.52 -16.69 -15.50
C LEU A 440 23.50 -17.94 -14.60
N PRO A 441 24.09 -19.06 -15.04
CA PRO A 441 24.11 -20.32 -14.29
C PRO A 441 25.19 -20.28 -13.20
N VAL A 442 24.93 -19.51 -12.15
CA VAL A 442 25.82 -19.38 -10.99
C VAL A 442 25.67 -20.58 -10.07
N THR A 443 26.76 -21.05 -9.48
CA THR A 443 26.81 -22.18 -8.54
C THR A 443 27.56 -21.80 -7.26
N ALA A 444 27.53 -22.68 -6.26
CA ALA A 444 28.27 -22.51 -5.00
C ALA A 444 29.80 -22.57 -5.18
N ASP A 445 30.28 -23.22 -6.24
CA ASP A 445 31.71 -23.40 -6.51
C ASP A 445 32.32 -22.21 -7.28
N ASP A 446 31.49 -21.30 -7.80
CA ASP A 446 31.96 -20.14 -8.55
C ASP A 446 32.62 -19.11 -7.64
N GLU A 447 33.77 -18.59 -8.07
CA GLU A 447 34.41 -17.46 -7.40
C GLU A 447 33.47 -16.23 -7.41
N ALA A 448 33.19 -15.69 -6.22
CA ALA A 448 32.33 -14.52 -6.09
C ALA A 448 32.98 -13.29 -6.75
N LYS A 449 32.25 -12.68 -7.69
CA LYS A 449 32.53 -11.42 -8.36
C LYS A 449 31.38 -10.47 -8.08
N THR A 450 31.51 -9.73 -6.99
CA THR A 450 30.47 -8.85 -6.48
C THR A 450 30.52 -7.49 -7.16
N ALA A 451 29.44 -7.18 -7.86
CA ALA A 451 29.11 -5.83 -8.26
C ALA A 451 28.48 -5.10 -7.05
N VAL A 452 28.95 -3.90 -6.75
CA VAL A 452 28.41 -3.08 -5.67
C VAL A 452 27.76 -1.85 -6.25
N MET A 453 26.53 -1.57 -5.83
CA MET A 453 25.86 -0.30 -6.08
C MET A 453 25.70 0.45 -4.75
N ILE A 454 26.10 1.72 -4.70
CA ILE A 454 25.89 2.60 -3.53
C ILE A 454 24.96 3.75 -3.94
N CYS A 455 23.82 3.86 -3.27
CA CYS A 455 22.80 4.86 -3.54
C CYS A 455 23.07 6.14 -2.74
N ARG A 456 23.11 7.30 -3.42
CA ARG A 456 23.22 8.61 -2.76
C ARG A 456 21.92 9.00 -2.03
N CYS A 457 20.77 8.62 -2.59
CA CYS A 457 19.44 8.93 -2.05
C CYS A 457 19.23 10.42 -1.72
N GLY A 458 19.86 11.31 -2.51
CA GLY A 458 19.90 12.75 -2.25
C GLY A 458 20.49 13.08 -0.87
N ALA A 459 19.86 14.01 -0.15
CA ALA A 459 20.31 14.41 1.20
C ALA A 459 20.16 13.30 2.26
N ASN A 460 19.42 12.21 1.99
CA ASN A 460 19.14 11.18 3.00
C ASN A 460 20.36 10.34 3.35
N ILE A 461 21.24 10.05 2.38
CA ILE A 461 22.48 9.30 2.62
C ILE A 461 23.67 10.22 2.33
N ALA A 462 23.75 10.77 1.11
CA ALA A 462 24.85 11.64 0.71
C ALA A 462 24.89 13.00 1.42
N GLY A 463 23.81 13.41 2.11
CA GLY A 463 23.82 14.60 2.95
C GLY A 463 24.57 14.42 4.29
N VAL A 464 24.78 13.18 4.72
CA VAL A 464 25.42 12.83 5.99
C VAL A 464 26.75 12.12 5.78
N LEU A 465 26.79 11.19 4.80
CA LEU A 465 27.92 10.31 4.52
C LEU A 465 28.65 10.75 3.24
N ASP A 466 29.97 10.73 3.27
CA ASP A 466 30.77 10.82 2.04
C ASP A 466 30.69 9.49 1.28
N ILE A 467 29.93 9.51 0.19
CA ILE A 467 29.66 8.32 -0.62
C ILE A 467 30.89 7.90 -1.42
N GLN A 468 31.76 8.84 -1.81
CA GLN A 468 32.96 8.51 -2.55
C GLN A 468 33.97 7.82 -1.62
N GLU A 469 34.16 8.35 -0.41
CA GLU A 469 35.01 7.69 0.60
C GLU A 469 34.50 6.26 0.91
N LEU A 470 33.18 6.10 1.07
CA LEU A 470 32.60 4.77 1.28
C LEU A 470 32.86 3.85 0.08
N ALA A 471 32.65 4.33 -1.15
CA ALA A 471 32.86 3.54 -2.36
C ALA A 471 34.32 3.09 -2.52
N ASP A 472 35.27 3.99 -2.27
CA ASP A 472 36.70 3.71 -2.34
C ASP A 472 37.08 2.62 -1.32
N TYR A 473 36.58 2.71 -0.09
CA TYR A 473 36.76 1.66 0.92
C TYR A 473 36.15 0.33 0.47
N VAL A 474 34.91 0.33 -0.02
CA VAL A 474 34.20 -0.89 -0.42
C VAL A 474 34.90 -1.58 -1.59
N GLY A 475 35.52 -0.81 -2.50
CA GLY A 475 36.33 -1.35 -3.58
C GLY A 475 37.59 -2.11 -3.12
N THR A 476 38.00 -1.99 -1.85
CA THR A 476 39.13 -2.75 -1.30
C THR A 476 38.72 -4.09 -0.68
N LEU A 477 37.42 -4.35 -0.54
CA LEU A 477 36.93 -5.55 0.14
C LEU A 477 37.12 -6.81 -0.72
N PRO A 478 37.33 -7.99 -0.10
CA PRO A 478 37.41 -9.26 -0.83
C PRO A 478 36.18 -9.48 -1.72
N HIS A 479 36.39 -10.09 -2.89
CA HIS A 479 35.36 -10.42 -3.88
C HIS A 479 34.63 -9.23 -4.53
N VAL A 480 34.90 -7.98 -4.12
CA VAL A 480 34.33 -6.79 -4.78
C VAL A 480 35.08 -6.53 -6.08
N ALA A 481 34.39 -6.70 -7.21
CA ALA A 481 34.95 -6.51 -8.54
C ALA A 481 34.69 -5.11 -9.11
N ARG A 482 33.54 -4.51 -8.79
CA ARG A 482 33.14 -3.18 -9.28
C ARG A 482 32.31 -2.46 -8.24
N VAL A 483 32.53 -1.15 -8.08
CA VAL A 483 31.69 -0.27 -7.27
C VAL A 483 31.15 0.84 -8.16
N GLU A 484 29.83 1.01 -8.15
CA GLU A 484 29.10 2.06 -8.85
C GLU A 484 28.33 2.92 -7.85
N ILE A 485 28.40 4.22 -8.02
CA ILE A 485 27.59 5.17 -7.26
C ILE A 485 26.43 5.60 -8.16
N THR A 486 25.21 5.54 -7.63
CA THR A 486 24.03 6.03 -8.34
C THR A 486 23.29 7.08 -7.51
N PRO A 487 22.72 8.13 -8.13
CA PRO A 487 21.84 9.06 -7.44
C PRO A 487 20.69 8.35 -6.71
N PHE A 488 20.02 7.40 -7.37
CA PHE A 488 18.84 6.71 -6.86
C PHE A 488 18.78 5.26 -7.35
N GLY A 489 19.25 4.30 -6.52
CA GLY A 489 19.23 2.88 -6.89
C GLY A 489 17.83 2.30 -7.18
N CYS A 490 16.76 2.91 -6.65
CA CYS A 490 15.40 2.44 -6.86
C CYS A 490 14.90 2.59 -8.31
N ASP A 491 15.60 3.29 -9.20
CA ASP A 491 15.28 3.32 -10.63
C ASP A 491 15.69 2.04 -11.39
N GLY A 492 16.59 1.24 -10.82
CA GLY A 492 17.09 -0.01 -11.39
C GLY A 492 17.97 0.14 -12.64
N VAL A 493 18.14 1.33 -13.21
CA VAL A 493 18.84 1.54 -14.49
C VAL A 493 20.28 1.08 -14.36
N LYS A 494 20.99 1.57 -13.33
CA LYS A 494 22.39 1.25 -13.11
C LYS A 494 22.63 -0.22 -12.77
N ILE A 495 21.68 -0.85 -12.08
CA ILE A 495 21.76 -2.28 -11.73
C ILE A 495 21.66 -3.13 -13.00
N LYS A 496 20.71 -2.82 -13.88
CA LYS A 496 20.55 -3.51 -15.16
C LYS A 496 21.77 -3.34 -16.07
N GLU A 497 22.32 -2.13 -16.15
CA GLU A 497 23.57 -1.87 -16.89
C GLU A 497 24.75 -2.67 -16.34
N LEU A 498 24.91 -2.67 -15.01
CA LEU A 498 26.03 -3.31 -14.33
C LEU A 498 25.99 -4.84 -14.51
N LEU A 499 24.84 -5.45 -14.25
CA LEU A 499 24.66 -6.90 -14.34
C LEU A 499 24.54 -7.41 -15.77
N GLY A 500 23.98 -6.61 -16.68
CA GLY A 500 23.76 -7.00 -18.08
C GLY A 500 25.03 -7.32 -18.87
N SER A 501 26.22 -6.98 -18.35
CA SER A 501 27.52 -7.40 -18.88
C SER A 501 27.77 -8.91 -18.75
N GLY A 502 27.11 -9.58 -17.81
CA GLY A 502 27.36 -10.97 -17.43
C GLY A 502 28.69 -11.21 -16.70
N GLU A 503 29.43 -10.14 -16.35
CA GLU A 503 30.75 -10.24 -15.70
C GLU A 503 30.66 -10.55 -14.19
N TYR A 504 29.59 -10.07 -13.55
CA TYR A 504 29.37 -10.13 -12.11
C TYR A 504 28.33 -11.19 -11.77
N ASN A 505 28.56 -11.95 -10.71
CA ASN A 505 27.69 -13.05 -10.29
C ASN A 505 27.08 -12.85 -8.89
N ARG A 506 27.31 -11.68 -8.27
CA ARG A 506 26.70 -11.24 -7.00
C ARG A 506 26.43 -9.74 -7.05
N LEU A 507 25.38 -9.28 -6.36
CA LEU A 507 25.05 -7.85 -6.23
C LEU A 507 24.98 -7.42 -4.76
N LEU A 508 25.74 -6.40 -4.38
CA LEU A 508 25.63 -5.73 -3.09
C LEU A 508 25.05 -4.34 -3.27
N VAL A 509 23.97 -4.01 -2.54
CA VAL A 509 23.27 -2.73 -2.66
C VAL A 509 23.36 -1.97 -1.33
N GLY A 510 24.18 -0.92 -1.28
CA GLY A 510 24.18 0.05 -0.17
C GLY A 510 23.09 1.10 -0.37
N ALA A 511 21.93 0.96 0.29
CA ALA A 511 20.79 1.84 0.06
C ALA A 511 19.85 1.98 1.28
N CYS A 512 18.55 1.88 1.04
CA CYS A 512 17.49 2.03 2.04
C CYS A 512 17.09 0.67 2.62
N SER A 513 15.98 0.62 3.36
CA SER A 513 15.56 -0.58 4.07
C SER A 513 15.18 -1.73 3.12
N PRO A 514 15.73 -2.96 3.30
CA PRO A 514 15.33 -4.13 2.52
C PRO A 514 13.82 -4.40 2.62
N ARG A 515 13.23 -4.17 3.80
CA ARG A 515 11.78 -4.28 4.02
C ARG A 515 10.91 -3.50 3.02
N THR A 516 11.46 -2.45 2.41
CA THR A 516 10.73 -1.59 1.47
C THR A 516 11.11 -1.78 0.01
N HIS A 517 12.35 -2.19 -0.28
CA HIS A 517 12.89 -2.19 -1.65
C HIS A 517 13.51 -3.52 -2.07
N GLU A 518 13.59 -4.52 -1.19
CA GLU A 518 14.16 -5.83 -1.55
C GLU A 518 13.45 -6.49 -2.73
N PRO A 519 12.10 -6.60 -2.77
CA PRO A 519 11.43 -7.16 -3.95
C PRO A 519 11.76 -6.41 -5.25
N LEU A 520 11.92 -5.08 -5.16
CA LEU A 520 12.25 -4.23 -6.29
C LEU A 520 13.68 -4.49 -6.80
N PHE A 521 14.66 -4.54 -5.90
CA PHE A 521 16.05 -4.80 -6.26
C PHE A 521 16.25 -6.24 -6.73
N GLN A 522 15.53 -7.20 -6.16
CA GLN A 522 15.47 -8.58 -6.63
C GLN A 522 14.97 -8.66 -8.08
N MET A 523 13.87 -7.97 -8.40
CA MET A 523 13.36 -7.88 -9.76
C MET A 523 14.39 -7.24 -10.72
N TYR A 524 15.10 -6.18 -10.30
CA TYR A 524 16.17 -5.60 -11.13
C TYR A 524 17.37 -6.53 -11.29
N THR A 525 17.67 -7.35 -10.29
CA THR A 525 18.73 -8.37 -10.32
C THR A 525 18.40 -9.44 -11.34
N GLU A 526 17.16 -9.96 -11.32
CA GLU A 526 16.63 -10.90 -12.32
C GLU A 526 16.61 -10.31 -13.72
N ALA A 527 16.11 -9.08 -13.88
CA ALA A 527 16.12 -8.39 -15.16
C ALA A 527 17.54 -8.14 -15.70
N GLY A 528 18.54 -8.08 -14.82
CA GLY A 528 19.96 -7.99 -15.15
C GLY A 528 20.62 -9.34 -15.46
N GLY A 529 19.89 -10.45 -15.38
CA GLY A 529 20.39 -11.79 -15.67
C GLY A 529 20.95 -12.55 -14.47
N LEU A 530 20.74 -12.11 -13.23
CA LEU A 530 21.15 -12.84 -12.03
C LEU A 530 19.94 -13.37 -11.25
N ASN A 531 20.08 -14.54 -10.64
CA ASN A 531 19.05 -15.07 -9.74
C ASN A 531 18.74 -14.05 -8.62
N ARG A 532 17.45 -13.81 -8.34
CA ARG A 532 17.03 -12.77 -7.38
C ARG A 532 17.60 -12.94 -5.96
N TYR A 533 18.08 -14.12 -5.59
CA TYR A 533 18.64 -14.39 -4.26
C TYR A 533 20.17 -14.25 -4.20
N LEU A 534 20.80 -13.80 -5.29
CA LEU A 534 22.23 -13.45 -5.36
C LEU A 534 22.48 -11.95 -5.09
N ILE A 535 21.68 -11.38 -4.19
CA ILE A 535 21.73 -9.98 -3.78
C ILE A 535 21.77 -9.86 -2.25
N GLU A 536 22.52 -8.89 -1.76
CA GLU A 536 22.44 -8.42 -0.37
C GLU A 536 22.19 -6.90 -0.34
N ILE A 537 21.26 -6.45 0.51
CA ILE A 537 20.97 -5.02 0.68
C ILE A 537 21.46 -4.56 2.04
N VAL A 538 22.37 -3.60 2.03
CA VAL A 538 22.90 -2.94 3.20
C VAL A 538 22.12 -1.65 3.46
N ASN A 539 21.48 -1.59 4.62
CA ASN A 539 20.64 -0.45 5.03
C ASN A 539 21.49 0.72 5.55
N LEU A 540 21.96 1.56 4.62
CA LEU A 540 22.73 2.77 4.91
C LEU A 540 21.87 3.96 5.34
N ARG A 541 20.53 3.87 5.23
CA ARG A 541 19.62 4.98 5.55
C ARG A 541 19.00 4.85 6.94
N ASN A 542 18.03 3.95 7.08
CA ASN A 542 17.20 3.83 8.27
C ASN A 542 18.01 3.37 9.50
N GLN A 543 19.03 2.53 9.28
CA GLN A 543 19.87 1.99 10.35
C GLN A 543 21.22 2.72 10.50
N CYS A 544 21.51 3.70 9.64
CA CYS A 544 22.77 4.43 9.65
C CYS A 544 22.55 5.95 9.58
N THR A 545 22.40 6.56 8.41
CA THR A 545 22.45 8.03 8.29
C THR A 545 21.31 8.77 9.00
N TRP A 546 20.08 8.26 9.00
CA TRP A 546 18.94 8.95 9.62
C TRP A 546 19.04 9.05 11.14
N VAL A 547 19.52 7.99 11.78
CA VAL A 547 19.58 7.90 13.26
C VAL A 547 20.88 8.46 13.85
N HIS A 548 21.90 8.67 13.00
CA HIS A 548 23.23 9.13 13.43
C HIS A 548 23.67 10.41 12.69
N ALA A 549 22.74 11.21 12.15
CA ALA A 549 23.04 12.40 11.35
C ALA A 549 23.95 13.43 12.04
N HIS A 550 23.95 13.44 13.38
CA HIS A 550 24.77 14.31 14.22
C HIS A 550 26.22 13.81 14.42
N ASP A 551 26.50 12.52 14.20
CA ASP A 551 27.82 11.90 14.37
C ASP A 551 28.33 11.38 13.01
N LYS A 552 28.94 12.26 12.23
CA LYS A 552 29.46 11.93 10.89
C LYS A 552 30.54 10.85 10.92
N GLU A 553 31.41 10.87 11.92
CA GLU A 553 32.51 9.90 12.03
C GLU A 553 31.97 8.51 12.42
N GLY A 554 31.06 8.45 13.40
CA GLY A 554 30.36 7.22 13.77
C GLY A 554 29.51 6.67 12.64
N VAL A 555 28.81 7.52 11.88
CA VAL A 555 28.12 7.14 10.64
C VAL A 555 29.07 6.48 9.66
N ALA A 556 30.21 7.09 9.37
CA ALA A 556 31.15 6.57 8.38
C ALA A 556 31.76 5.24 8.81
N ARG A 557 32.13 5.09 10.09
CA ARG A 557 32.58 3.80 10.66
C ARG A 557 31.49 2.74 10.53
N LYS A 558 30.26 3.05 10.95
CA LYS A 558 29.13 2.12 10.89
C LYS A 558 28.81 1.70 9.45
N ALA A 559 28.79 2.64 8.51
CA ALA A 559 28.55 2.36 7.10
C ALA A 559 29.60 1.41 6.50
N ARG A 560 30.89 1.65 6.78
CA ARG A 560 31.99 0.76 6.38
C ARG A 560 31.83 -0.66 6.93
N THR A 561 31.51 -0.78 8.21
CA THR A 561 31.26 -2.08 8.85
C THR A 561 30.09 -2.81 8.22
N LEU A 562 28.95 -2.12 8.04
CA LEU A 562 27.75 -2.70 7.43
C LEU A 562 28.01 -3.18 5.99
N MET A 563 28.71 -2.39 5.17
CA MET A 563 29.06 -2.79 3.81
C MET A 563 30.01 -3.99 3.78
N ARG A 564 30.97 -4.08 4.72
CA ARG A 564 31.87 -5.23 4.83
C ARG A 564 31.15 -6.51 5.23
N MET A 565 30.23 -6.43 6.20
CA MET A 565 29.39 -7.57 6.57
C MET A 565 28.52 -8.04 5.40
N GLY A 566 27.93 -7.10 4.64
CA GLY A 566 27.14 -7.42 3.46
C GLY A 566 27.97 -8.05 2.34
N ALA A 567 29.18 -7.54 2.08
CA ALA A 567 30.10 -8.12 1.10
C ALA A 567 30.52 -9.56 1.46
N ALA A 568 30.80 -9.81 2.74
CA ALA A 568 31.13 -11.16 3.22
C ALA A 568 29.96 -12.14 3.04
N ARG A 569 28.73 -11.70 3.35
CA ARG A 569 27.53 -12.54 3.21
C ARG A 569 27.19 -12.82 1.75
N VAL A 570 27.14 -11.79 0.90
CA VAL A 570 26.71 -11.94 -0.50
C VAL A 570 27.65 -12.87 -1.27
N ALA A 571 28.95 -12.87 -0.94
CA ALA A 571 29.93 -13.76 -1.55
C ALA A 571 29.61 -15.26 -1.35
N LEU A 572 28.91 -15.60 -0.26
CA LEU A 572 28.51 -16.98 0.05
C LEU A 572 27.10 -17.34 -0.42
N GLN A 573 26.30 -16.36 -0.89
CA GLN A 573 24.95 -16.65 -1.34
C GLN A 573 24.94 -17.58 -2.55
N GLU A 574 23.94 -18.44 -2.60
CA GLU A 574 23.68 -19.40 -3.68
C GLU A 574 22.35 -19.02 -4.35
N PRO A 575 22.18 -19.33 -5.65
CA PRO A 575 20.89 -19.11 -6.28
C PRO A 575 19.82 -19.97 -5.61
N LEU A 576 18.64 -19.41 -5.43
CA LEU A 576 17.49 -20.17 -4.95
C LEU A 576 16.41 -20.18 -6.02
N THR A 577 15.76 -21.32 -6.20
CA THR A 577 14.64 -21.48 -7.12
C THR A 577 13.37 -21.50 -6.28
N GLY A 578 12.49 -20.52 -6.52
CA GLY A 578 11.17 -20.48 -5.88
C GLY A 578 10.39 -21.75 -6.12
N LEU A 579 9.56 -22.12 -5.15
CA LEU A 579 8.66 -23.25 -5.29
C LEU A 579 7.45 -22.80 -6.10
N SER A 580 7.13 -23.51 -7.18
CA SER A 580 5.86 -23.31 -7.87
C SER A 580 4.84 -24.26 -7.27
N ILE A 581 3.78 -23.69 -6.72
CA ILE A 581 2.69 -24.45 -6.11
C ILE A 581 1.46 -24.31 -7.02
N PRO A 582 0.82 -25.41 -7.46
CA PRO A 582 -0.44 -25.32 -8.18
C PRO A 582 -1.50 -24.62 -7.32
N VAL A 583 -2.40 -23.87 -7.95
CA VAL A 583 -3.50 -23.20 -7.27
C VAL A 583 -4.81 -23.85 -7.70
N THR A 584 -5.59 -24.26 -6.70
CA THR A 584 -6.93 -24.78 -6.91
C THR A 584 -7.87 -23.61 -7.19
N GLN A 585 -8.43 -23.55 -8.41
CA GLN A 585 -9.20 -22.39 -8.91
C GLN A 585 -10.65 -22.36 -8.41
N SER A 586 -10.82 -22.45 -7.09
CA SER A 586 -12.12 -22.45 -6.42
C SER A 586 -12.05 -21.79 -5.04
N CYS A 587 -13.20 -21.39 -4.53
CA CYS A 587 -13.31 -20.73 -3.23
C CYS A 587 -14.40 -21.37 -2.37
N LEU A 588 -14.14 -21.50 -1.07
CA LEU A 588 -15.16 -21.81 -0.07
C LEU A 588 -15.63 -20.51 0.60
N VAL A 589 -16.92 -20.23 0.57
CA VAL A 589 -17.55 -19.11 1.28
C VAL A 589 -18.38 -19.68 2.43
N ILE A 590 -18.10 -19.23 3.66
CA ILE A 590 -18.74 -19.70 4.89
C ILE A 590 -19.67 -18.61 5.42
N GLY A 591 -20.98 -18.84 5.32
CA GLY A 591 -22.04 -17.96 5.83
C GLY A 591 -22.95 -17.40 4.74
N GLY A 592 -24.27 -17.56 4.90
CA GLY A 592 -25.32 -17.11 3.97
C GLY A 592 -25.76 -15.65 4.13
N THR A 593 -24.88 -14.79 4.65
CA THR A 593 -25.16 -13.37 4.92
C THR A 593 -25.18 -12.54 3.61
N PRO A 594 -25.61 -11.26 3.62
CA PRO A 594 -25.51 -10.39 2.45
C PRO A 594 -24.11 -10.36 1.83
N ALA A 595 -23.06 -10.34 2.66
CA ALA A 595 -21.68 -10.40 2.20
C ALA A 595 -21.33 -11.77 1.57
N GLY A 596 -21.76 -12.88 2.18
CA GLY A 596 -21.48 -14.22 1.66
C GLY A 596 -22.16 -14.49 0.32
N ILE A 597 -23.42 -14.07 0.18
CA ILE A 597 -24.18 -14.16 -1.07
C ILE A 597 -23.50 -13.32 -2.16
N ALA A 598 -23.14 -12.07 -1.85
CA ALA A 598 -22.50 -11.19 -2.81
C ALA A 598 -21.13 -11.71 -3.26
N CYS A 599 -20.31 -12.18 -2.31
CA CYS A 599 -19.02 -12.81 -2.59
C CYS A 599 -19.17 -14.02 -3.52
N ALA A 600 -20.10 -14.92 -3.20
CA ALA A 600 -20.29 -16.14 -3.98
C ALA A 600 -20.83 -15.85 -5.40
N ALA A 601 -21.76 -14.90 -5.54
CA ALA A 601 -22.26 -14.46 -6.82
C ALA A 601 -21.13 -13.88 -7.69
N GLU A 602 -20.33 -12.97 -7.14
CA GLU A 602 -19.27 -12.27 -7.84
C GLU A 602 -18.18 -13.24 -8.34
N LEU A 603 -17.73 -14.17 -7.49
CA LEU A 603 -16.79 -15.24 -7.88
C LEU A 603 -17.39 -16.16 -8.97
N GLY A 604 -18.68 -16.47 -8.86
CA GLY A 604 -19.40 -17.25 -9.86
C GLY A 604 -19.46 -16.56 -11.22
N GLU A 605 -19.73 -15.26 -11.25
CA GLU A 605 -19.71 -14.44 -12.48
C GLU A 605 -18.31 -14.34 -13.09
N MET A 606 -17.28 -14.27 -12.25
CA MET A 606 -15.88 -14.31 -12.69
C MET A 606 -15.47 -15.64 -13.34
N GLY A 607 -16.28 -16.70 -13.16
CA GLY A 607 -16.03 -18.03 -13.71
C GLY A 607 -15.37 -19.01 -12.76
N TYR A 608 -15.26 -18.70 -11.46
CA TYR A 608 -14.62 -19.58 -10.48
C TYR A 608 -15.62 -20.49 -9.80
N ALA A 609 -15.25 -21.77 -9.63
CA ALA A 609 -16.05 -22.71 -8.87
C ALA A 609 -16.13 -22.22 -7.41
N THR A 610 -17.35 -22.07 -6.91
CA THR A 610 -17.57 -21.50 -5.58
C THR A 610 -18.48 -22.39 -4.77
N TYR A 611 -18.05 -22.74 -3.56
CA TYR A 611 -18.83 -23.53 -2.60
C TYR A 611 -19.35 -22.60 -1.52
N LEU A 612 -20.66 -22.44 -1.41
CA LEU A 612 -21.30 -21.58 -0.40
C LEU A 612 -21.93 -22.45 0.70
N ALA A 613 -21.30 -22.51 1.87
CA ALA A 613 -21.81 -23.23 3.03
C ALA A 613 -22.62 -22.29 3.93
N ILE A 614 -23.89 -22.61 4.18
CA ILE A 614 -24.83 -21.76 4.94
C ILE A 614 -25.49 -22.56 6.07
N ALA A 615 -25.85 -21.91 7.16
CA ALA A 615 -26.57 -22.56 8.27
C ALA A 615 -28.06 -22.74 7.94
N GLU A 616 -28.57 -21.91 7.04
CA GLU A 616 -29.97 -21.81 6.64
C GLU A 616 -30.35 -22.86 5.58
N ASP A 617 -31.66 -22.98 5.30
CA ASP A 617 -32.17 -23.84 4.22
C ASP A 617 -31.87 -23.27 2.82
N GLU A 618 -31.88 -21.94 2.68
CA GLU A 618 -31.62 -21.26 1.42
C GLU A 618 -30.85 -19.94 1.67
N PRO A 619 -29.97 -19.51 0.73
CA PRO A 619 -29.28 -18.23 0.85
C PRO A 619 -30.28 -17.07 0.94
N GLY A 620 -30.06 -16.18 1.91
CA GLY A 620 -30.91 -15.01 2.12
C GLY A 620 -32.17 -15.26 2.95
N ALA A 621 -32.35 -16.47 3.49
CA ALA A 621 -33.39 -16.73 4.49
C ALA A 621 -33.19 -15.84 5.73
N GLY A 622 -34.27 -15.24 6.24
CA GLY A 622 -34.23 -14.40 7.43
C GLY A 622 -33.80 -12.93 7.19
N LEU A 623 -33.50 -12.55 5.95
CA LEU A 623 -33.21 -11.16 5.61
C LEU A 623 -34.46 -10.28 5.63
N ASP A 624 -34.29 -9.01 5.98
CA ASP A 624 -35.37 -8.03 5.87
C ASP A 624 -35.72 -7.72 4.40
N ALA A 625 -36.83 -7.03 4.18
CA ALA A 625 -37.33 -6.72 2.84
C ALA A 625 -36.36 -5.87 2.00
N ASN A 626 -35.58 -4.99 2.64
CA ASN A 626 -34.62 -4.14 1.94
C ASN A 626 -33.38 -4.95 1.51
N ALA A 627 -32.83 -5.77 2.41
CA ALA A 627 -31.73 -6.68 2.12
C ALA A 627 -32.11 -7.71 1.04
N THR A 628 -33.33 -8.25 1.10
CA THR A 628 -33.86 -9.18 0.09
C THR A 628 -33.92 -8.53 -1.29
N ARG A 629 -34.44 -7.29 -1.37
CA ARG A 629 -34.50 -6.54 -2.63
C ARG A 629 -33.11 -6.26 -3.19
N LEU A 630 -32.17 -5.90 -2.32
CA LEU A 630 -30.80 -5.55 -2.70
C LEU A 630 -30.05 -6.76 -3.29
N LEU A 631 -30.22 -7.95 -2.72
CA LEU A 631 -29.47 -9.16 -3.08
C LEU A 631 -30.15 -10.02 -4.15
N ALA A 632 -31.39 -9.68 -4.55
CA ALA A 632 -32.10 -10.40 -5.60
C ALA A 632 -31.27 -10.56 -6.89
N PRO A 633 -30.54 -9.54 -7.38
CA PRO A 633 -29.67 -9.69 -8.55
C PRO A 633 -28.52 -10.70 -8.33
N HIS A 634 -27.89 -10.71 -7.16
CA HIS A 634 -26.82 -11.66 -6.82
C HIS A 634 -27.34 -13.10 -6.75
N LEU A 635 -28.52 -13.31 -6.17
CA LEU A 635 -29.15 -14.63 -6.12
C LEU A 635 -29.54 -15.15 -7.52
N GLU A 636 -30.00 -14.27 -8.40
CA GLU A 636 -30.27 -14.60 -9.80
C GLU A 636 -28.96 -14.97 -10.53
N SER A 637 -27.93 -14.15 -10.37
CA SER A 637 -26.60 -14.38 -10.95
C SER A 637 -25.96 -15.71 -10.51
N MET A 638 -26.05 -16.08 -9.23
CA MET A 638 -25.59 -17.39 -8.74
C MET A 638 -26.25 -18.55 -9.49
N ARG A 639 -27.54 -18.42 -9.82
CA ARG A 639 -28.30 -19.44 -10.56
C ARG A 639 -27.91 -19.46 -12.04
N GLU A 640 -27.69 -18.30 -12.64
CA GLU A 640 -27.35 -18.18 -14.06
C GLU A 640 -25.92 -18.62 -14.39
N SER A 641 -24.96 -18.29 -13.52
CA SER A 641 -23.55 -18.66 -13.73
C SER A 641 -23.31 -20.16 -13.70
N GLY A 642 -24.06 -20.90 -12.87
CA GLY A 642 -23.89 -22.34 -12.67
C GLY A 642 -22.58 -22.73 -11.97
N ASN A 643 -21.77 -21.75 -11.55
CA ASN A 643 -20.47 -21.97 -10.91
C ASN A 643 -20.56 -22.06 -9.38
N VAL A 644 -21.72 -21.76 -8.81
CA VAL A 644 -21.93 -21.72 -7.36
C VAL A 644 -22.70 -22.96 -6.89
N THR A 645 -22.08 -23.73 -6.01
CA THR A 645 -22.70 -24.87 -5.32
C THR A 645 -23.05 -24.47 -3.90
N VAL A 646 -24.34 -24.51 -3.55
CA VAL A 646 -24.82 -24.18 -2.20
C VAL A 646 -24.93 -25.44 -1.36
N TYR A 647 -24.34 -25.44 -0.17
CA TYR A 647 -24.51 -26.44 0.87
C TYR A 647 -25.41 -25.86 1.97
N PRO A 648 -26.73 -26.16 1.96
CA PRO A 648 -27.65 -25.71 2.99
C PRO A 648 -27.49 -26.51 4.27
N ARG A 649 -27.86 -25.91 5.42
CA ARG A 649 -27.77 -26.52 6.75
C ARG A 649 -26.41 -27.18 7.00
N ALA A 650 -25.36 -26.47 6.58
CA ALA A 650 -24.00 -26.93 6.60
C ALA A 650 -23.30 -26.58 7.91
N THR A 651 -22.39 -27.45 8.33
CA THR A 651 -21.35 -27.14 9.30
C THR A 651 -19.98 -27.44 8.71
N ILE A 652 -18.96 -26.74 9.19
CA ILE A 652 -17.58 -26.93 8.76
C ILE A 652 -16.89 -27.86 9.77
N GLY A 653 -16.33 -28.94 9.25
CA GLY A 653 -15.51 -29.88 9.99
C GLY A 653 -14.04 -29.46 9.95
N GLN A 654 -13.16 -30.43 9.69
CA GLN A 654 -11.73 -30.19 9.63
C GLN A 654 -11.35 -29.36 8.39
N VAL A 655 -10.42 -28.41 8.58
CA VAL A 655 -9.77 -27.67 7.50
C VAL A 655 -8.27 -27.85 7.62
N GLN A 656 -7.61 -28.17 6.50
CA GLN A 656 -6.16 -28.31 6.41
C GLN A 656 -5.65 -27.70 5.11
N GLY A 657 -4.33 -27.51 5.04
CA GLY A 657 -3.66 -27.00 3.84
C GLY A 657 -3.19 -25.56 4.00
N PHE A 658 -2.97 -24.91 2.88
CA PHE A 658 -2.36 -23.58 2.80
C PHE A 658 -2.91 -22.84 1.57
N VAL A 659 -2.57 -21.55 1.44
CA VAL A 659 -3.01 -20.70 0.32
C VAL A 659 -2.84 -21.40 -1.03
N GLY A 660 -3.91 -21.41 -1.81
CA GLY A 660 -3.98 -22.11 -3.10
C GLY A 660 -4.35 -23.60 -3.01
N ASN A 661 -4.24 -24.25 -1.84
CA ASN A 661 -4.49 -25.70 -1.66
C ASN A 661 -5.04 -26.02 -0.26
N TYR A 662 -6.23 -25.53 0.03
CA TYR A 662 -6.99 -25.93 1.22
C TYR A 662 -7.87 -27.14 0.91
N THR A 663 -8.02 -28.01 1.91
CA THR A 663 -9.06 -29.04 1.94
C THR A 663 -9.94 -28.78 3.14
N ALA A 664 -11.24 -28.65 2.90
CA ALA A 664 -12.23 -28.38 3.94
C ALA A 664 -13.34 -29.44 3.91
N GLU A 665 -13.75 -29.88 5.10
CA GLU A 665 -14.89 -30.77 5.27
C GLU A 665 -16.18 -29.96 5.43
N VAL A 666 -17.11 -30.08 4.48
CA VAL A 666 -18.45 -29.47 4.52
C VAL A 666 -19.49 -30.54 4.82
N VAL A 667 -20.14 -30.43 5.97
CA VAL A 667 -21.04 -31.45 6.52
C VAL A 667 -22.47 -30.96 6.44
N THR A 668 -23.32 -31.73 5.78
CA THR A 668 -24.77 -31.46 5.65
C THR A 668 -25.58 -32.65 6.14
N GLU A 669 -26.91 -32.55 6.17
CA GLU A 669 -27.78 -33.73 6.42
C GLU A 669 -27.54 -34.88 5.43
N GLY A 670 -27.10 -34.56 4.21
CA GLY A 670 -26.81 -35.54 3.15
C GLY A 670 -25.47 -36.26 3.32
N GLY A 671 -24.65 -35.87 4.30
CA GLY A 671 -23.34 -36.43 4.56
C GLY A 671 -22.21 -35.40 4.56
N SER A 672 -20.98 -35.90 4.66
CA SER A 672 -19.75 -35.11 4.63
C SER A 672 -19.17 -35.05 3.22
N ASN A 673 -18.81 -33.85 2.77
CA ASN A 673 -18.17 -33.59 1.48
C ASN A 673 -16.80 -32.95 1.74
N GLN A 674 -15.76 -33.48 1.10
CA GLN A 674 -14.44 -32.85 1.08
C GLN A 674 -14.38 -31.92 -0.13
N VAL A 675 -14.11 -30.64 0.11
CA VAL A 675 -13.92 -29.64 -0.95
C VAL A 675 -12.47 -29.16 -0.95
N GLU A 676 -11.86 -29.19 -2.13
CA GLU A 676 -10.53 -28.61 -2.36
C GLU A 676 -10.71 -27.21 -2.92
N VAL A 677 -10.06 -26.23 -2.28
CA VAL A 677 -10.21 -24.80 -2.61
C VAL A 677 -8.90 -24.05 -2.53
N GLY A 678 -8.74 -23.03 -3.37
CA GLY A 678 -7.57 -22.16 -3.31
C GLY A 678 -7.66 -21.11 -2.20
N THR A 679 -8.88 -20.66 -1.91
CA THR A 679 -9.13 -19.61 -0.91
C THR A 679 -10.38 -19.89 -0.09
N ILE A 680 -10.46 -19.29 1.09
CA ILE A 680 -11.60 -19.38 2.00
C ILE A 680 -12.07 -17.97 2.38
N VAL A 681 -13.38 -17.72 2.38
CA VAL A 681 -13.99 -16.47 2.81
C VAL A 681 -14.95 -16.72 3.96
N ILE A 682 -14.76 -16.03 5.09
CA ILE A 682 -15.62 -16.08 6.27
C ILE A 682 -16.57 -14.87 6.22
N ALA A 683 -17.85 -15.13 6.03
CA ALA A 683 -18.87 -14.10 5.81
C ALA A 683 -19.90 -13.99 6.95
N THR A 684 -19.77 -14.81 8.00
CA THR A 684 -20.66 -14.79 9.16
C THR A 684 -19.90 -14.72 10.48
N ARG A 685 -20.49 -14.04 11.47
CA ARG A 685 -20.05 -14.10 12.86
C ARG A 685 -20.45 -15.42 13.52
N ASP A 686 -21.51 -16.06 13.04
CA ASP A 686 -22.09 -17.24 13.68
C ASP A 686 -21.15 -18.43 13.59
N LYS A 687 -21.14 -19.24 14.66
CA LYS A 687 -20.28 -20.41 14.72
C LYS A 687 -20.83 -21.51 13.81
N MET A 688 -20.14 -21.75 12.71
CA MET A 688 -20.46 -22.76 11.71
C MET A 688 -19.80 -24.13 11.96
N GLY A 689 -19.03 -24.28 13.05
CA GLY A 689 -18.35 -25.55 13.38
C GLY A 689 -19.30 -26.65 13.86
N ARG A 690 -18.84 -27.92 13.86
CA ARG A 690 -19.62 -29.06 14.38
C ARG A 690 -20.01 -28.84 15.86
N PRO A 691 -21.29 -28.97 16.25
CA PRO A 691 -21.71 -28.85 17.65
C PRO A 691 -21.01 -29.90 18.55
N GLY A 692 -20.27 -29.43 19.55
CA GLY A 692 -19.59 -30.29 20.53
C GLY A 692 -18.37 -31.07 20.01
N GLY A 693 -17.89 -30.78 18.79
CA GLY A 693 -16.66 -31.36 18.25
C GLY A 693 -15.40 -30.70 18.84
N GLU A 694 -14.35 -31.50 19.05
CA GLU A 694 -13.02 -31.01 19.43
C GLU A 694 -12.29 -30.32 18.26
N GLU A 695 -12.73 -30.55 17.02
CA GLU A 695 -12.14 -30.02 15.78
C GLU A 695 -12.92 -28.79 15.29
N ASP A 696 -12.42 -27.59 15.62
CA ASP A 696 -12.98 -26.29 15.22
C ASP A 696 -12.19 -25.71 14.03
N TYR A 697 -12.88 -25.41 12.92
CA TYR A 697 -12.25 -24.79 11.75
C TYR A 697 -11.62 -23.43 12.07
N GLU A 698 -12.20 -22.69 13.03
CA GLU A 698 -11.63 -21.41 13.47
C GLU A 698 -10.25 -21.62 14.10
N HIS A 699 -10.07 -22.69 14.87
CA HIS A 699 -8.78 -23.06 15.46
C HIS A 699 -7.79 -23.53 14.38
N ALA A 700 -8.23 -24.37 13.45
CA ALA A 700 -7.40 -24.87 12.36
C ALA A 700 -6.89 -23.75 11.43
N LEU A 701 -7.69 -22.70 11.27
CA LEU A 701 -7.35 -21.52 10.48
C LEU A 701 -6.73 -20.38 11.31
N TYR A 702 -6.43 -20.61 12.60
CA TYR A 702 -5.85 -19.63 13.52
C TYR A 702 -6.65 -18.32 13.62
N LEU A 703 -7.97 -18.41 13.51
CA LEU A 703 -8.86 -17.25 13.59
C LEU A 703 -9.06 -16.85 15.05
N THR A 704 -9.02 -15.54 15.31
CA THR A 704 -9.26 -14.98 16.63
C THR A 704 -10.40 -13.98 16.57
N ARG A 705 -11.06 -13.77 17.71
CA ARG A 705 -12.18 -12.83 17.85
C ARG A 705 -11.85 -11.81 18.93
N ASP A 706 -12.34 -10.58 18.75
CA ASP A 706 -12.29 -9.54 19.77
C ASP A 706 -13.40 -9.72 20.82
N ASP A 707 -13.44 -8.84 21.82
CA ASP A 707 -14.38 -8.91 22.95
C ASP A 707 -15.85 -8.73 22.50
N ASP A 708 -16.08 -8.12 21.34
CA ASP A 708 -17.40 -7.97 20.71
C ASP A 708 -17.78 -9.17 19.82
N GLY A 709 -16.88 -10.15 19.70
CA GLY A 709 -17.06 -11.39 18.97
C GLY A 709 -16.80 -11.29 17.47
N PHE A 710 -16.26 -10.18 16.97
CA PHE A 710 -15.85 -10.03 15.56
C PHE A 710 -14.48 -10.64 15.33
N PHE A 711 -14.26 -11.16 14.13
CA PHE A 711 -12.97 -11.72 13.76
C PHE A 711 -11.88 -10.65 13.64
N VAL A 712 -10.71 -10.92 14.20
CA VAL A 712 -9.53 -10.05 14.11
C VAL A 712 -8.75 -10.39 12.85
N GLY A 713 -8.60 -9.40 11.96
CA GLY A 713 -7.89 -9.55 10.70
C GLY A 713 -6.39 -9.33 10.80
N ALA A 714 -5.76 -9.29 9.62
CA ALA A 714 -4.40 -8.83 9.43
C ALA A 714 -4.23 -7.40 9.96
N LEU A 715 -3.06 -7.12 10.53
CA LEU A 715 -2.72 -5.78 10.98
C LEU A 715 -2.57 -4.83 9.77
N GLY A 716 -3.15 -3.64 9.91
CA GLY A 716 -2.88 -2.51 9.03
C GLY A 716 -4.08 -2.00 8.24
N ASN A 717 -3.95 -0.79 7.69
CA ASN A 717 -5.07 -0.11 7.01
C ASN A 717 -5.32 -0.57 5.56
N LEU A 718 -4.39 -1.27 4.92
CA LEU A 718 -4.49 -1.65 3.50
C LEU A 718 -4.97 -3.09 3.27
N ASN A 719 -5.11 -3.89 4.32
CA ASN A 719 -5.59 -5.28 4.25
C ASN A 719 -6.84 -5.50 5.13
N PRO A 720 -7.91 -4.70 4.97
CA PRO A 720 -9.04 -4.71 5.90
C PRO A 720 -9.91 -5.99 5.82
N LEU A 721 -9.67 -6.85 4.83
CA LEU A 721 -10.44 -8.07 4.56
C LEU A 721 -9.63 -9.34 4.79
N ASP A 722 -8.32 -9.22 5.00
CA ASP A 722 -7.40 -10.34 5.05
C ASP A 722 -7.30 -10.84 6.50
N PHE A 723 -7.20 -12.15 6.70
CA PHE A 723 -6.73 -12.72 7.97
C PHE A 723 -5.19 -12.76 8.01
N ASN A 724 -4.62 -13.09 9.17
CA ASN A 724 -3.19 -13.42 9.25
C ASN A 724 -2.85 -14.77 8.60
N THR A 725 -3.88 -15.58 8.28
CA THR A 725 -3.76 -16.82 7.53
C THR A 725 -3.92 -16.53 6.05
N ASP A 726 -2.86 -16.77 5.27
CA ASP A 726 -2.81 -16.45 3.84
C ASP A 726 -3.95 -17.12 3.05
N GLY A 727 -4.56 -16.42 2.09
CA GLY A 727 -5.66 -16.99 1.31
C GLY A 727 -6.99 -17.15 2.05
N VAL A 728 -7.07 -16.68 3.31
CA VAL A 728 -8.31 -16.62 4.09
C VAL A 728 -8.72 -15.15 4.27
N PHE A 729 -9.98 -14.85 3.96
CA PHE A 729 -10.54 -13.51 4.00
C PHE A 729 -11.81 -13.44 4.86
N MET A 730 -12.18 -12.24 5.31
CA MET A 730 -13.42 -11.96 6.03
C MET A 730 -14.20 -10.83 5.38
N CYS A 731 -15.53 -10.88 5.52
CA CYS A 731 -16.43 -9.83 5.05
C CYS A 731 -17.71 -9.74 5.87
N GLY A 732 -18.40 -8.60 5.78
CA GLY A 732 -19.69 -8.38 6.43
C GLY A 732 -19.65 -8.61 7.94
N SER A 733 -20.63 -9.34 8.47
CA SER A 733 -20.78 -9.53 9.92
C SER A 733 -19.64 -10.32 10.57
N ALA A 734 -18.83 -11.06 9.80
CA ALA A 734 -17.61 -11.64 10.32
C ALA A 734 -16.63 -10.56 10.82
N ARG A 735 -16.63 -9.39 10.18
CA ARG A 735 -15.68 -8.31 10.40
C ARG A 735 -16.22 -7.20 11.30
N ASP A 736 -17.45 -6.76 11.04
CA ASP A 736 -18.10 -5.63 11.70
C ASP A 736 -19.62 -5.61 11.47
N ASP A 737 -20.34 -4.92 12.35
CA ASP A 737 -21.77 -4.64 12.16
C ASP A 737 -21.94 -3.51 11.14
N THR A 738 -22.59 -3.83 10.02
CA THR A 738 -22.79 -2.88 8.93
C THR A 738 -24.15 -3.08 8.24
N SER A 739 -24.57 -2.10 7.45
CA SER A 739 -25.83 -2.20 6.71
C SER A 739 -25.76 -3.29 5.63
N ALA A 740 -26.90 -3.81 5.20
CA ALA A 740 -26.94 -4.82 4.13
C ALA A 740 -26.21 -4.36 2.84
N ALA A 741 -26.28 -3.06 2.52
CA ALA A 741 -25.60 -2.47 1.37
C ALA A 741 -24.07 -2.51 1.50
N TRP A 742 -23.53 -2.13 2.65
CA TRP A 742 -22.09 -2.17 2.90
C TRP A 742 -21.57 -3.58 3.18
N SER A 743 -22.41 -4.46 3.72
CA SER A 743 -22.13 -5.89 3.87
C SER A 743 -21.95 -6.56 2.50
N MET A 744 -22.87 -6.30 1.58
CA MET A 744 -22.76 -6.74 0.18
C MET A 744 -21.47 -6.24 -0.48
N VAL A 745 -21.16 -4.94 -0.37
CA VAL A 745 -19.90 -4.36 -0.89
C VAL A 745 -18.67 -5.03 -0.29
N SER A 746 -18.66 -5.29 1.02
CA SER A 746 -17.56 -6.02 1.66
C SER A 746 -17.43 -7.46 1.13
N GLY A 747 -18.53 -8.10 0.75
CA GLY A 747 -18.55 -9.41 0.12
C GLY A 747 -17.92 -9.42 -1.27
N GLU A 748 -18.31 -8.48 -2.13
CA GLU A 748 -17.72 -8.26 -3.45
C GLU A 748 -16.21 -7.94 -3.33
N ALA A 749 -15.84 -7.16 -2.33
CA ALA A 749 -14.45 -6.85 -2.05
C ALA A 749 -13.64 -8.11 -1.69
N ALA A 750 -14.18 -9.00 -0.86
CA ALA A 750 -13.55 -10.27 -0.51
C ALA A 750 -13.47 -11.22 -1.73
N ALA A 751 -14.44 -11.18 -2.64
CA ALA A 751 -14.38 -11.91 -3.90
C ALA A 751 -13.17 -11.50 -4.75
N SER A 752 -12.89 -10.20 -4.90
CA SER A 752 -11.69 -9.75 -5.64
C SER A 752 -10.39 -10.19 -4.94
N ARG A 753 -10.33 -10.12 -3.61
CA ARG A 753 -9.17 -10.62 -2.85
C ARG A 753 -8.93 -12.12 -3.05
N ALA A 754 -10.00 -12.92 -3.05
CA ALA A 754 -9.93 -14.34 -3.36
C ALA A 754 -9.51 -14.59 -4.82
N ALA A 755 -10.14 -13.89 -5.76
CA ALA A 755 -9.87 -13.97 -7.20
C ALA A 755 -8.41 -13.62 -7.55
N ALA A 756 -7.80 -12.66 -6.84
CA ALA A 756 -6.40 -12.31 -7.01
C ALA A 756 -5.43 -13.50 -6.76
N ILE A 757 -5.87 -14.52 -6.01
CA ILE A 757 -5.11 -15.76 -5.80
C ILE A 757 -5.55 -16.82 -6.81
N ILE A 758 -6.85 -17.15 -6.87
CA ILE A 758 -7.37 -18.27 -7.66
C ILE A 758 -7.40 -18.03 -9.18
N SER A 759 -7.15 -16.79 -9.62
CA SER A 759 -6.94 -16.45 -11.03
C SER A 759 -5.62 -17.00 -11.59
N HIS A 760 -4.66 -17.28 -10.72
CA HIS A 760 -3.40 -17.92 -11.09
C HIS A 760 -3.57 -19.45 -11.14
N GLY A 761 -2.89 -20.10 -12.09
CA GLY A 761 -2.79 -21.57 -12.11
C GLY A 761 -1.70 -22.11 -11.19
N GLU A 762 -0.68 -21.30 -10.92
CA GLU A 762 0.42 -21.60 -10.02
C GLU A 762 0.86 -20.33 -9.30
N MET A 763 1.39 -20.46 -8.08
CA MET A 763 1.97 -19.38 -7.29
C MET A 763 3.41 -19.70 -6.94
N ALA A 764 4.27 -18.68 -7.07
CA ALA A 764 5.65 -18.76 -6.63
C ALA A 764 5.73 -18.46 -5.13
N GLU A 765 6.19 -19.43 -4.35
CA GLU A 765 6.53 -19.24 -2.94
C GLU A 765 8.02 -18.92 -2.77
N SER A 766 8.31 -18.19 -1.69
CA SER A 766 9.68 -17.86 -1.33
C SER A 766 10.47 -19.14 -1.06
N PRO A 767 11.64 -19.36 -1.68
CA PRO A 767 12.52 -20.47 -1.37
C PRO A 767 13.36 -20.23 -0.11
N VAL A 768 13.14 -19.12 0.60
CA VAL A 768 13.74 -18.83 1.91
C VAL A 768 12.97 -19.62 2.97
N VAL A 769 13.09 -20.94 2.91
CA VAL A 769 12.41 -21.90 3.80
C VAL A 769 13.42 -22.66 4.65
N SER A 770 12.93 -23.28 5.72
CA SER A 770 13.75 -24.14 6.57
C SER A 770 14.05 -25.46 5.86
N CYS A 771 15.33 -25.85 5.86
CA CYS A 771 15.83 -27.10 5.32
C CYS A 771 16.47 -27.96 6.42
N VAL A 772 16.16 -29.25 6.44
CA VAL A 772 16.64 -30.20 7.45
C VAL A 772 17.89 -30.91 6.94
N VAL A 773 18.95 -30.89 7.75
CA VAL A 773 20.18 -31.66 7.51
C VAL A 773 20.03 -32.98 8.24
N ASP A 774 19.57 -34.02 7.51
CA ASP A 774 19.30 -35.33 8.10
C ASP A 774 20.51 -35.86 8.89
N GLU A 775 21.73 -35.70 8.38
CA GLU A 775 22.95 -36.19 9.02
C GLU A 775 23.13 -35.65 10.45
N ASN A 776 22.70 -34.42 10.69
CA ASN A 776 22.80 -33.74 11.97
C ASN A 776 21.53 -33.89 12.82
N CYS A 777 20.40 -34.27 12.22
CA CYS A 777 19.13 -34.41 12.92
C CYS A 777 18.98 -35.78 13.59
N ASP A 778 18.73 -35.76 14.90
CA ASP A 778 18.47 -36.93 15.74
C ASP A 778 16.98 -37.10 16.13
N GLY A 779 16.12 -36.21 15.63
CA GLY A 779 14.68 -36.24 15.92
C GLY A 779 14.29 -35.79 17.33
N CYS A 780 15.11 -34.96 18.00
CA CYS A 780 14.77 -34.41 19.32
C CYS A 780 13.54 -33.49 19.36
N ALA A 781 13.04 -33.04 18.21
CA ALA A 781 11.81 -32.26 18.03
C ALA A 781 11.75 -30.86 18.69
N TYR A 782 12.85 -30.34 19.24
CA TYR A 782 12.88 -28.99 19.84
C TYR A 782 12.52 -27.86 18.87
N CYS A 783 12.66 -28.08 17.57
CA CYS A 783 12.32 -27.10 16.55
C CYS A 783 10.83 -27.02 16.21
N ILE A 784 9.99 -27.97 16.68
CA ILE A 784 8.56 -28.02 16.34
C ILE A 784 7.79 -26.93 17.08
N GLU A 785 7.88 -26.91 18.41
CA GLU A 785 7.14 -25.96 19.26
C GLU A 785 7.42 -24.47 18.94
N PRO A 786 8.66 -24.04 18.66
CA PRO A 786 8.95 -22.66 18.31
C PRO A 786 8.51 -22.24 16.90
N CYS A 787 8.00 -23.16 16.05
CA CYS A 787 7.62 -22.84 14.69
C CYS A 787 6.25 -22.15 14.67
N PRO A 788 6.17 -20.83 14.41
CA PRO A 788 4.88 -20.11 14.44
C PRO A 788 3.95 -20.51 13.30
N ALA A 789 4.52 -21.06 12.22
CA ALA A 789 3.77 -21.52 11.06
C ALA A 789 3.39 -23.01 11.14
N HIS A 790 3.78 -23.70 12.22
CA HIS A 790 3.57 -25.14 12.41
C HIS A 790 4.04 -26.00 11.23
N ALA A 791 5.07 -25.52 10.52
CA ALA A 791 5.58 -26.12 9.30
C ALA A 791 6.51 -27.33 9.54
N ILE A 792 6.75 -27.74 10.78
CA ILE A 792 7.73 -28.78 11.11
C ILE A 792 7.05 -29.96 11.79
N THR A 793 7.26 -31.15 11.24
CA THR A 793 6.70 -32.41 11.75
C THR A 793 7.81 -33.39 12.12
N LEU A 794 7.58 -34.25 13.11
CA LEU A 794 8.47 -35.35 13.44
C LEU A 794 8.09 -36.58 12.61
N ILE A 795 9.05 -37.16 11.90
CA ILE A 795 8.85 -38.35 11.09
C ILE A 795 9.84 -39.44 11.48
N GLU A 796 9.49 -40.68 11.16
CA GLU A 796 10.35 -41.86 11.34
C GLU A 796 10.51 -42.57 10.00
N TYR A 797 11.73 -42.99 9.68
CA TYR A 797 12.01 -43.75 8.46
C TYR A 797 13.11 -44.78 8.69
N MET A 798 13.18 -45.77 7.79
CA MET A 798 14.19 -46.83 7.86
C MET A 798 15.51 -46.36 7.22
N LYS A 799 16.59 -46.29 8.00
CA LYS A 799 17.95 -46.07 7.50
C LYS A 799 18.74 -47.37 7.64
N GLY A 800 18.81 -48.15 6.56
CA GLY A 800 19.39 -49.50 6.59
C GLY A 800 18.47 -50.48 7.34
N LYS A 801 18.92 -50.98 8.50
CA LYS A 801 18.14 -51.90 9.37
C LYS A 801 17.59 -51.25 10.63
N GLU A 802 17.79 -49.94 10.81
CA GLU A 802 17.41 -49.20 12.01
C GLU A 802 16.33 -48.16 11.67
N ILE A 803 15.44 -47.90 12.63
CA ILE A 803 14.48 -46.81 12.57
C ILE A 803 15.20 -45.54 13.02
N LYS A 804 15.27 -44.54 12.14
CA LYS A 804 15.78 -43.21 12.46
C LYS A 804 14.61 -42.24 12.56
N LYS A 805 14.69 -41.34 13.54
CA LYS A 805 13.79 -40.18 13.65
C LYS A 805 14.47 -38.96 13.04
N THR A 806 13.69 -38.14 12.34
CA THR A 806 14.10 -36.83 11.85
C THR A 806 12.91 -35.89 11.85
N VAL A 807 13.13 -34.61 11.64
CA VAL A 807 12.05 -33.67 11.36
C VAL A 807 11.94 -33.43 9.86
N GLU A 808 10.75 -33.06 9.40
CA GLU A 808 10.48 -32.62 8.04
C GLU A 808 9.91 -31.20 8.10
N ALA A 809 10.33 -30.34 7.17
CA ALA A 809 9.80 -28.99 7.02
C ALA A 809 8.88 -28.95 5.79
N ASN A 810 7.60 -28.63 6.00
CA ASN A 810 6.67 -28.33 4.93
C ASN A 810 7.01 -26.96 4.35
N GLU A 811 7.61 -26.96 3.18
CA GLU A 811 8.11 -25.76 2.52
C GLU A 811 6.99 -24.77 2.17
N ALA A 812 5.78 -25.26 1.86
CA ALA A 812 4.62 -24.42 1.55
C ALA A 812 4.06 -23.67 2.77
N LEU A 813 4.22 -24.23 3.97
CA LEU A 813 3.83 -23.56 5.22
C LEU A 813 4.95 -22.67 5.77
N CYS A 814 6.21 -22.97 5.44
CA CYS A 814 7.35 -22.33 6.06
C CYS A 814 7.46 -20.84 5.70
N LYS A 815 7.52 -19.97 6.71
CA LYS A 815 7.71 -18.51 6.54
C LYS A 815 9.17 -18.04 6.60
N GLY A 816 10.13 -18.96 6.64
CA GLY A 816 11.55 -18.62 6.67
C GLY A 816 12.04 -17.86 7.91
N CYS A 817 11.26 -17.79 8.98
CA CYS A 817 11.55 -16.93 10.14
C CYS A 817 12.81 -17.33 10.94
N GLY A 818 13.28 -18.57 10.80
CA GLY A 818 14.49 -19.05 11.46
C GLY A 818 14.36 -19.42 12.94
N SER A 819 13.17 -19.37 13.55
CA SER A 819 12.98 -19.78 14.96
C SER A 819 13.48 -21.20 15.22
N CYS A 820 13.16 -22.14 14.32
CA CYS A 820 13.63 -23.53 14.40
C CYS A 820 15.16 -23.67 14.33
N MET A 821 15.80 -22.90 13.43
CA MET A 821 17.26 -22.87 13.28
C MET A 821 17.92 -22.30 14.55
N ALA A 822 17.37 -21.22 15.10
CA ALA A 822 17.87 -20.61 16.34
C ALA A 822 17.74 -21.53 17.56
N THR A 823 16.72 -22.39 17.60
CA THR A 823 16.52 -23.35 18.69
C THR A 823 17.35 -24.63 18.52
N CYS A 824 17.71 -25.03 17.30
CA CYS A 824 18.32 -26.33 17.04
C CYS A 824 19.75 -26.43 17.61
N PRO A 825 19.99 -27.31 18.61
CA PRO A 825 21.32 -27.44 19.22
C PRO A 825 22.28 -28.30 18.37
N LYS A 826 21.79 -28.88 17.27
CA LYS A 826 22.53 -29.84 16.44
C LYS A 826 22.98 -29.29 15.10
N GLU A 827 22.61 -28.04 14.78
CA GLU A 827 22.76 -27.52 13.40
C GLU A 827 22.09 -28.48 12.38
N GLY A 828 20.97 -29.10 12.79
CA GLY A 828 20.19 -30.06 12.02
C GLY A 828 19.09 -29.44 11.17
N ILE A 829 18.90 -28.13 11.28
CA ILE A 829 17.97 -27.35 10.45
C ILE A 829 18.53 -25.95 10.27
N PHE A 830 18.43 -25.39 9.07
CA PHE A 830 18.81 -24.03 8.75
C PHE A 830 17.79 -23.40 7.81
N VAL A 831 17.83 -22.08 7.61
CA VAL A 831 16.99 -21.40 6.62
C VAL A 831 17.81 -21.13 5.37
N HIS A 832 17.30 -21.50 4.19
CA HIS A 832 17.89 -21.10 2.92
C HIS A 832 18.09 -19.58 2.88
N HIS A 833 19.13 -19.08 2.20
CA HIS A 833 19.53 -17.66 2.19
C HIS A 833 20.14 -17.12 3.52
N PHE A 834 19.90 -17.76 4.66
CA PHE A 834 20.42 -17.38 5.99
C PHE A 834 21.18 -18.54 6.67
N ARG A 835 22.10 -19.16 5.93
CA ARG A 835 22.86 -20.31 6.43
C ARG A 835 23.81 -19.92 7.58
N PRO A 836 24.15 -20.84 8.51
CA PRO A 836 25.02 -20.54 9.64
C PRO A 836 26.38 -19.95 9.24
N ASP A 837 26.97 -20.43 8.15
CA ASP A 837 28.22 -19.94 7.58
C ASP A 837 28.11 -18.51 7.02
N HIS A 838 26.97 -18.14 6.44
CA HIS A 838 26.71 -16.75 6.05
C HIS A 838 26.73 -15.82 7.28
N LEU A 839 26.04 -16.22 8.36
CA LEU A 839 25.97 -15.45 9.60
C LEU A 839 27.35 -15.37 10.29
N ARG A 840 28.11 -16.47 10.30
CA ARG A 840 29.49 -16.48 10.82
C ARG A 840 30.38 -15.53 10.02
N ALA A 841 30.32 -15.54 8.69
CA ALA A 841 31.08 -14.62 7.84
C ALA A 841 30.76 -13.15 8.13
N MET A 842 29.49 -12.81 8.40
CA MET A 842 29.12 -11.46 8.84
C MET A 842 29.72 -11.10 10.20
N VAL A 843 29.74 -12.04 11.15
CA VAL A 843 30.32 -11.82 12.49
C VAL A 843 31.83 -11.67 12.39
N ASP A 844 32.52 -12.51 11.62
CA ASP A 844 33.96 -12.40 11.41
C ASP A 844 34.31 -11.06 10.77
N ALA A 845 33.58 -10.67 9.71
CA ALA A 845 33.69 -9.35 9.08
C ALA A 845 33.40 -8.19 10.06
N LEU A 846 32.49 -8.38 11.02
CA LEU A 846 32.24 -7.39 12.09
C LEU A 846 33.41 -7.31 13.07
N LEU A 847 34.08 -8.42 13.37
CA LEU A 847 35.18 -8.50 14.34
C LEU A 847 36.53 -8.05 13.76
N GLU A 848 36.69 -8.04 12.44
CA GLU A 848 37.85 -7.46 11.73
C GLU A 848 38.01 -5.93 11.92
N VAL A 849 37.22 -5.27 12.78
CA VAL A 849 37.43 -3.87 13.21
C VAL A 849 38.58 -3.73 14.25
N ALA A 850 39.44 -4.73 14.43
CA ALA A 850 40.54 -4.67 15.40
C ALA A 850 41.74 -3.85 14.92
#